data_AF-A0A7Y4NIW6-F1
#
_entry.id   AF-A0A7Y4NIW6-F1
#
_cell.length_a   1.000
_cell.length_b   1.000
_cell.length_c   1.000
_cell.angle_alpha   90.00
_cell.angle_beta   90.00
_cell.angle_gamma   90.00
#
_symmetry.space_group_name_H-M   'P 1'
#
loop_
_entity.id
_entity.type
_entity.pdbx_description
1 polymer ?
#
loop_
_entity_poly.entity_id
_entity_poly.type
_entity_poly.pdbx_seq_one_letter_code
_entity_poly.pdbx_strand_id
1 'polypeptide(L)'
;MKRLLLLLPLWALAGCKDPQDGVKVTVTYEGFVPACVRVKAQNGDSGDTRSTEVPVKDYGTTGSAKSPVVVGIRVPDGWGPVLTVTAEGLERAPDNSACGGKLVDTRSQGLRIEKGSADKGTPQELALVLSAVDADNDGYVTKSNGNGTDCDDVGAAGALVNPSAMELCNDRDDNCDGNRDEGLGLGDACIADNGCASVKACGPSNAVVCSTPPAQQGLIDEDKDGHGNMGAPVTVCTTGAFPSNRLPTSAPNDDCDDTNPNVKPGVTELCNGIDDNCVNGKDEGFMVGTTCTDGKQCADSTYQCNAVGTGTYCMSPDAGTWYPDDDNDNHGRADAGIVSCPQPVAGYILTGRDCDDGNPFIHGDAPELCDSQDNNCNGATDENSVCPSGAPNWDMRVVGDDSDRTWFGVSTYGDGGVWIVGSDGGRAVKEPSLAAFAQLQGACTTGDTPQVLPSVWADPSGTAYIGRNEGQLIVQRPDSGDCLPRVDVSGAATAVTRGLMGFVTDGGVNILGVGQKGTSNDGFTLQWDGGTAPVTATNRKDTVLSGVHGRSEGLLFSVGVDNSAKSVIFRYVPNTDPPDDWVKETGVPNVGALTAVHVVTSKLAYAVSASGKLLRWNGSTWTVIPSTPAGNYTGVLAFGTNSIYIATDEGTVLRYNGSAWSTEAAASSKYGIAGTSPDNIWVVGRFGQVTHYPSWPAAPPP
;
A
#
# COMPACT_ATOMS: atom_id res chain seq x y z
N MET A 1 -69.82 78.60 50.81
CA MET A 1 -69.42 78.69 49.39
C MET A 1 -68.61 79.96 49.19
N LYS A 2 -67.58 79.87 48.32
CA LYS A 2 -66.67 80.93 47.83
C LYS A 2 -65.49 81.31 48.77
N ARG A 3 -64.23 81.40 48.33
CA ARG A 3 -63.65 81.23 46.98
C ARG A 3 -62.15 80.93 47.01
N LEU A 4 -61.83 79.90 46.24
CA LEU A 4 -60.54 79.46 45.70
C LEU A 4 -59.63 80.64 45.29
N LEU A 5 -58.34 80.56 45.63
CA LEU A 5 -57.30 81.42 45.06
C LEU A 5 -57.07 80.96 43.60
N LEU A 6 -57.30 81.84 42.63
CA LEU A 6 -57.04 81.62 41.20
C LEU A 6 -55.94 82.60 40.77
N LEU A 7 -54.73 82.09 40.59
CA LEU A 7 -53.68 82.72 39.78
C LEU A 7 -53.89 82.19 38.36
N LEU A 8 -54.58 82.95 37.52
CA LEU A 8 -54.89 82.58 36.13
C LEU A 8 -54.61 83.72 35.16
N PRO A 9 -54.20 83.40 33.92
CA PRO A 9 -54.11 84.37 32.83
C PRO A 9 -55.45 85.06 32.56
N LEU A 10 -55.39 86.33 32.14
CA LEU A 10 -56.45 87.36 32.24
C LEU A 10 -57.80 87.06 31.56
N TRP A 11 -57.94 85.96 30.81
CA TRP A 11 -59.21 85.61 30.13
C TRP A 11 -60.23 84.90 31.03
N ALA A 12 -59.86 84.56 32.27
CA ALA A 12 -60.72 83.85 33.22
C ALA A 12 -61.29 84.72 34.36
N LEU A 13 -61.47 86.02 34.16
CA LEU A 13 -61.95 86.96 35.20
C LEU A 13 -63.38 87.50 35.01
N ALA A 14 -64.14 87.03 34.02
CA ALA A 14 -65.56 87.37 33.86
C ALA A 14 -66.43 86.47 34.76
N GLY A 15 -66.48 86.72 36.07
CA GLY A 15 -67.40 85.97 36.94
C GLY A 15 -67.24 86.12 38.46
N CYS A 16 -66.56 87.16 38.96
CA CYS A 16 -66.44 87.37 40.40
C CYS A 16 -67.45 88.38 40.97
N LYS A 17 -68.19 87.95 42.01
CA LYS A 17 -69.40 88.62 42.54
C LYS A 17 -69.14 89.53 43.74
N ASP A 18 -67.89 89.67 44.18
CA ASP A 18 -67.45 90.55 45.27
C ASP A 18 -65.99 90.96 44.99
N PRO A 19 -65.62 92.26 44.93
CA PRO A 19 -64.27 92.69 44.61
C PRO A 19 -63.30 92.35 45.75
N GLN A 20 -62.09 91.86 45.42
CA GLN A 20 -61.06 91.54 46.40
C GLN A 20 -59.73 92.16 46.01
N ASP A 21 -59.02 92.72 47.00
CA ASP A 21 -57.77 93.43 46.78
C ASP A 21 -56.66 92.50 46.26
N GLY A 22 -55.88 93.01 45.30
CA GLY A 22 -54.85 92.26 44.61
C GLY A 22 -53.93 93.18 43.79
N VAL A 23 -52.86 92.59 43.28
CA VAL A 23 -51.82 93.28 42.51
C VAL A 23 -51.75 92.69 41.12
N LYS A 24 -51.80 93.54 40.09
CA LYS A 24 -51.44 93.12 38.74
C LYS A 24 -49.95 93.33 38.55
N VAL A 25 -49.20 92.24 38.47
CA VAL A 25 -47.75 92.26 38.23
C VAL A 25 -47.51 92.14 36.74
N THR A 26 -46.87 93.14 36.16
CA THR A 26 -46.42 93.13 34.77
C THR A 26 -44.91 92.98 34.77
N VAL A 27 -44.40 91.88 34.24
CA VAL A 27 -42.98 91.63 34.10
C VAL A 27 -42.58 91.88 32.65
N THR A 28 -41.74 92.87 32.42
CA THR A 28 -41.08 93.11 31.13
C THR A 28 -39.61 92.69 31.23
N TYR A 29 -38.96 92.55 30.08
CA TYR A 29 -37.57 92.14 30.03
C TYR A 29 -36.81 92.85 28.90
N GLU A 30 -35.56 93.22 29.19
CA GLU A 30 -34.65 93.94 28.30
C GLU A 30 -33.39 93.10 28.04
N GLY A 31 -32.82 93.20 26.83
CA GLY A 31 -31.61 92.48 26.43
C GLY A 31 -31.75 90.96 26.23
N PHE A 32 -32.82 90.34 26.72
CA PHE A 32 -33.06 88.89 26.63
C PHE A 32 -34.58 88.60 26.60
N VAL A 33 -34.99 87.39 26.24
CA VAL A 33 -36.36 86.87 26.40
C VAL A 33 -36.31 85.60 27.26
N PRO A 34 -36.79 85.64 28.52
CA PRO A 34 -36.80 84.45 29.38
C PRO A 34 -37.60 83.33 28.76
N ALA A 35 -37.07 82.11 28.81
CA ALA A 35 -37.84 80.90 28.50
C ALA A 35 -38.97 80.73 29.52
N CYS A 36 -38.72 81.13 30.77
CA CYS A 36 -39.70 81.08 31.84
C CYS A 36 -39.56 82.25 32.80
N VAL A 37 -40.70 82.82 33.20
CA VAL A 37 -40.75 83.82 34.28
C VAL A 37 -41.41 83.20 35.50
N ARG A 38 -40.71 83.22 36.63
CA ARG A 38 -41.26 82.81 37.92
C ARG A 38 -41.62 84.05 38.75
N VAL A 39 -42.89 84.18 39.12
CA VAL A 39 -43.36 85.26 40.00
C VAL A 39 -43.64 84.69 41.39
N LYS A 40 -43.01 85.27 42.41
CA LYS A 40 -43.16 84.92 43.82
C LYS A 40 -43.80 86.09 44.57
N ALA A 41 -44.74 85.80 45.45
CA ALA A 41 -45.29 86.74 46.41
C ALA A 41 -44.96 86.26 47.81
N GLN A 42 -44.41 87.15 48.65
CA GLN A 42 -44.06 86.88 50.04
C GLN A 42 -44.86 87.77 50.99
N ASN A 43 -45.42 87.19 52.05
CA ASN A 43 -46.07 87.93 53.12
C ASN A 43 -45.02 88.68 53.96
N GLY A 44 -45.16 90.00 54.10
CA GLY A 44 -44.25 90.83 54.89
C GLY A 44 -44.25 90.54 56.39
N ASP A 45 -45.34 89.95 56.92
CA ASP A 45 -45.47 89.66 58.36
C ASP A 45 -44.98 88.24 58.71
N SER A 46 -45.35 87.22 57.92
CA SER A 46 -45.03 85.81 58.22
C SER A 46 -43.84 85.24 57.44
N GLY A 47 -43.45 85.88 56.32
CA GLY A 47 -42.44 85.34 55.40
C GLY A 47 -42.95 84.23 54.48
N ASP A 48 -44.21 83.81 54.59
CA ASP A 48 -44.81 82.78 53.73
C ASP A 48 -44.74 83.19 52.26
N THR A 49 -44.41 82.25 51.38
CA THR A 49 -44.28 82.49 49.94
C THR A 49 -45.26 81.66 49.12
N ARG A 50 -45.69 82.24 47.99
CA ARG A 50 -46.41 81.56 46.91
C ARG A 50 -45.76 81.92 45.60
N SER A 51 -45.64 80.96 44.68
CA SER A 51 -45.00 81.19 43.38
C SER A 51 -45.77 80.53 42.24
N THR A 52 -45.65 81.12 41.05
CA THR A 52 -46.08 80.51 39.79
C THR A 52 -45.00 80.69 38.75
N GLU A 53 -44.86 79.72 37.86
CA GLU A 53 -44.01 79.80 36.67
C GLU A 53 -44.89 80.00 35.44
N VAL A 54 -44.43 80.84 34.52
CA VAL A 54 -45.11 81.12 33.27
C VAL A 54 -44.08 80.92 32.15
N PRO A 55 -44.22 79.86 31.33
CA PRO A 55 -43.39 79.73 30.14
C PRO A 55 -43.73 80.85 29.17
N VAL A 56 -42.70 81.49 28.63
CA VAL A 56 -42.84 82.49 27.57
C VAL A 56 -42.83 81.72 26.25
N LYS A 57 -43.60 82.15 25.24
CA LYS A 57 -43.71 81.42 23.97
C LYS A 57 -42.64 81.79 22.94
N ASP A 58 -42.07 82.99 23.06
CA ASP A 58 -41.22 83.60 22.03
C ASP A 58 -39.74 83.66 22.45
N TYR A 59 -39.32 82.81 23.40
CA TYR A 59 -37.91 82.73 23.83
C TYR A 59 -37.03 82.17 22.70
N GLY A 60 -35.79 82.65 22.62
CA GLY A 60 -34.87 82.26 21.55
C GLY A 60 -35.34 82.67 20.13
N THR A 61 -36.16 83.73 20.01
CA THR A 61 -36.58 84.27 18.71
C THR A 61 -36.17 85.73 18.52
N THR A 62 -35.57 86.03 17.37
CA THR A 62 -35.16 87.38 17.00
C THR A 62 -36.37 88.21 16.53
N GLY A 63 -36.59 89.37 17.16
CA GLY A 63 -37.49 90.41 16.63
C GLY A 63 -38.99 90.28 16.95
N SER A 64 -39.42 89.32 17.75
CA SER A 64 -40.81 89.25 18.23
C SER A 64 -41.10 90.37 19.24
N ALA A 65 -42.30 90.97 19.17
CA ALA A 65 -42.73 91.96 20.15
C ALA A 65 -42.73 91.30 21.54
N LYS A 66 -41.80 91.73 22.40
CA LYS A 66 -41.58 91.16 23.75
C LYS A 66 -42.87 91.29 24.56
N SER A 67 -43.65 90.21 24.59
CA SER A 67 -44.94 90.19 25.28
C SER A 67 -44.70 90.15 26.79
N PRO A 68 -45.12 91.16 27.57
CA PRO A 68 -44.91 91.14 29.00
C PRO A 68 -45.64 89.95 29.63
N VAL A 69 -45.03 89.34 30.64
CA VAL A 69 -45.68 88.33 31.46
C VAL A 69 -46.53 89.04 32.52
N VAL A 70 -47.84 88.87 32.44
CA VAL A 70 -48.78 89.48 33.39
C VAL A 70 -49.32 88.42 34.35
N VAL A 71 -49.07 88.60 35.65
CA VAL A 71 -49.54 87.73 36.72
C VAL A 71 -50.39 88.53 37.70
N GLY A 72 -51.64 88.12 37.90
CA GLY A 72 -52.52 88.71 38.92
C GLY A 72 -52.34 88.04 40.27
N ILE A 73 -51.82 88.74 41.27
CA ILE A 73 -51.70 88.26 42.64
C ILE A 73 -52.99 88.61 43.40
N ARG A 74 -53.77 87.58 43.76
CA ARG A 74 -54.82 87.70 44.78
C ARG A 74 -54.19 87.51 46.16
N VAL A 75 -54.35 88.49 47.06
CA VAL A 75 -53.79 88.40 48.41
C VAL A 75 -54.50 87.26 49.18
N PRO A 76 -53.77 86.26 49.71
CA PRO A 76 -54.37 85.17 50.47
C PRO A 76 -55.07 85.65 51.75
N ASP A 77 -56.15 84.96 52.13
CA ASP A 77 -56.85 85.24 53.39
C ASP A 77 -55.89 85.03 54.58
N GLY A 78 -55.79 86.04 55.46
CA GLY A 78 -54.89 86.03 56.61
C GLY A 78 -53.50 86.65 56.37
N TRP A 79 -53.18 87.07 55.14
CA TRP A 79 -51.94 87.82 54.87
C TRP A 79 -52.08 89.29 55.28
N GLY A 80 -50.97 89.86 55.74
CA GLY A 80 -50.88 91.28 56.05
C GLY A 80 -50.95 92.16 54.80
N PRO A 81 -51.12 93.48 54.97
CA PRO A 81 -51.19 94.40 53.83
C PRO A 81 -49.83 94.64 53.17
N VAL A 82 -48.73 94.09 53.66
CA VAL A 82 -47.38 94.29 53.08
C VAL A 82 -46.96 93.01 52.38
N LEU A 83 -46.63 93.12 51.09
CA LEU A 83 -46.12 92.03 50.26
C LEU A 83 -44.75 92.40 49.69
N THR A 84 -43.88 91.42 49.54
CA THR A 84 -42.74 91.52 48.64
C THR A 84 -43.03 90.66 47.43
N VAL A 85 -43.02 91.26 46.24
CA VAL A 85 -43.21 90.54 44.98
C VAL A 85 -41.86 90.44 44.27
N THR A 86 -41.49 89.23 43.89
CA THR A 86 -40.25 88.92 43.17
C THR A 86 -40.58 88.33 41.81
N ALA A 87 -39.98 88.86 40.75
CA ALA A 87 -39.93 88.24 39.42
C ALA A 87 -38.53 87.66 39.18
N GLU A 88 -38.48 86.44 38.67
CA GLU A 88 -37.27 85.69 38.33
C GLU A 88 -37.33 85.31 36.85
N GLY A 89 -36.30 85.65 36.08
CA GLY A 89 -36.14 85.23 34.68
C GLY A 89 -35.23 84.02 34.60
N LEU A 90 -35.69 82.97 33.92
CA LEU A 90 -34.92 81.76 33.69
C LEU A 90 -34.61 81.63 32.19
N GLU A 91 -33.38 81.25 31.87
CA GLU A 91 -32.99 80.85 30.51
C GLU A 91 -33.56 79.46 30.16
N ARG A 92 -33.37 79.04 28.91
CA ARG A 92 -33.79 77.72 28.43
C ARG A 92 -33.11 76.60 29.24
N ALA A 93 -33.81 75.50 29.46
CA ALA A 93 -33.21 74.35 30.14
C ALA A 93 -32.35 73.51 29.17
N PRO A 94 -31.24 72.88 29.62
CA PRO A 94 -30.37 72.06 28.76
C PRO A 94 -31.07 70.89 28.05
N ASP A 95 -32.19 70.41 28.59
CA ASP A 95 -33.04 69.38 27.97
C ASP A 95 -34.06 69.96 26.97
N ASN A 96 -33.93 71.24 26.61
CA ASN A 96 -34.83 72.04 25.80
C ASN A 96 -36.20 72.37 26.42
N SER A 97 -36.42 72.10 27.72
CA SER A 97 -37.65 72.48 28.41
C SER A 97 -37.77 74.01 28.60
N ALA A 98 -39.00 74.54 28.51
CA ALA A 98 -39.25 75.97 28.64
C ALA A 98 -39.01 76.53 30.06
N CYS A 99 -39.34 75.75 31.10
CA CYS A 99 -39.05 76.09 32.50
C CYS A 99 -38.11 75.04 33.11
N GLY A 100 -37.27 75.45 34.06
CA GLY A 100 -36.27 74.58 34.71
C GLY A 100 -34.81 74.92 34.40
N GLY A 101 -34.57 75.91 33.53
CA GLY A 101 -33.23 76.43 33.24
C GLY A 101 -32.64 77.27 34.37
N LYS A 102 -31.44 77.81 34.16
CA LYS A 102 -30.77 78.62 35.19
C LYS A 102 -31.51 79.93 35.43
N LEU A 103 -31.50 80.39 36.68
CA LEU A 103 -31.93 81.72 37.03
C LEU A 103 -30.92 82.76 36.52
N VAL A 104 -31.34 83.62 35.59
CA VAL A 104 -30.44 84.62 34.99
C VAL A 104 -30.63 86.03 35.54
N ASP A 105 -31.83 86.37 36.00
CA ASP A 105 -32.07 87.66 36.66
C ASP A 105 -33.22 87.60 37.68
N THR A 106 -33.20 88.48 38.67
CA THR A 106 -34.24 88.59 39.71
C THR A 106 -34.51 90.03 40.11
N ARG A 107 -35.78 90.40 40.29
CA ARG A 107 -36.21 91.74 40.72
C ARG A 107 -37.29 91.61 41.78
N SER A 108 -37.13 92.33 42.89
CA SER A 108 -38.09 92.31 43.98
C SER A 108 -38.52 93.73 44.34
N GLN A 109 -39.81 93.91 44.61
CA GLN A 109 -40.36 95.17 45.09
C GLN A 109 -41.33 94.93 46.24
N GLY A 110 -41.13 95.66 47.34
CA GLY A 110 -42.08 95.73 48.44
C GLY A 110 -43.26 96.62 48.08
N LEU A 111 -44.48 96.17 48.40
CA LEU A 111 -45.73 96.85 48.13
C LEU A 111 -46.66 96.75 49.32
N ARG A 112 -47.29 97.88 49.69
CA ARG A 112 -48.41 97.87 50.63
C ARG A 112 -49.71 97.92 49.86
N ILE A 113 -50.59 96.95 50.11
CA ILE A 113 -51.89 96.80 49.48
C ILE A 113 -52.90 97.72 50.15
N GLU A 114 -53.45 98.64 49.37
CA GLU A 114 -54.55 99.49 49.79
C GLU A 114 -55.86 98.71 49.81
N LYS A 115 -56.48 98.60 51.00
CA LYS A 115 -57.75 97.89 51.18
C LYS A 115 -58.91 98.62 50.51
N GLY A 116 -59.73 97.91 49.73
CA GLY A 116 -60.88 98.44 48.99
C GLY A 116 -60.56 98.99 47.59
N SER A 117 -59.34 98.73 47.08
CA SER A 117 -58.92 99.15 45.74
C SER A 117 -59.64 98.39 44.62
N ALA A 118 -60.06 97.15 44.91
CA ALA A 118 -60.82 96.35 43.96
C ALA A 118 -62.23 96.90 43.67
N ASP A 119 -62.87 97.58 44.64
CA ASP A 119 -64.20 98.19 44.49
C ASP A 119 -64.19 99.42 43.56
N LYS A 120 -63.02 100.01 43.32
CA LYS A 120 -62.83 101.19 42.44
C LYS A 120 -62.50 100.83 40.99
N GLY A 121 -62.43 99.54 40.66
CA GLY A 121 -62.14 99.08 39.30
C GLY A 121 -60.70 99.29 38.81
N THR A 122 -59.79 99.76 39.67
CA THR A 122 -58.37 100.00 39.36
C THR A 122 -57.48 99.21 40.34
N PRO A 123 -57.13 97.94 40.05
CA PRO A 123 -56.21 97.18 40.88
C PRO A 123 -54.82 97.82 40.89
N GLN A 124 -54.10 97.70 42.01
CA GLN A 124 -52.75 98.24 42.16
C GLN A 124 -51.81 97.53 41.19
N GLU A 125 -51.09 98.28 40.37
CA GLU A 125 -50.18 97.72 39.36
C GLU A 125 -48.73 97.77 39.86
N LEU A 126 -47.99 96.68 39.62
CA LEU A 126 -46.55 96.60 39.86
C LEU A 126 -45.86 96.21 38.56
N ALA A 127 -44.92 97.03 38.10
CA ALA A 127 -44.06 96.72 36.97
C ALA A 127 -42.67 96.30 37.47
N LEU A 128 -42.17 95.16 37.00
CA LEU A 128 -40.81 94.69 37.25
C LEU A 128 -40.12 94.46 35.91
N VAL A 129 -38.87 94.94 35.78
CA VAL A 129 -38.09 94.82 34.54
C VAL A 129 -36.88 93.93 34.79
N LEU A 130 -36.88 92.75 34.16
CA LEU A 130 -35.74 91.84 34.16
C LEU A 130 -34.74 92.22 33.05
N SER A 131 -33.46 92.00 33.26
CA SER A 131 -32.42 92.31 32.29
C SER A 131 -31.32 91.25 32.30
N ALA A 132 -31.04 90.67 31.15
CA ALA A 132 -29.89 89.81 30.89
C ALA A 132 -29.40 90.04 29.45
N VAL A 133 -28.32 89.37 29.04
CA VAL A 133 -27.76 89.47 27.69
C VAL A 133 -27.87 88.09 27.04
N ASP A 134 -28.62 88.04 25.96
CA ASP A 134 -28.74 86.91 25.02
C ASP A 134 -28.53 87.54 23.65
N ALA A 135 -27.27 87.59 23.23
CA ALA A 135 -26.80 88.38 22.10
C ALA A 135 -26.95 87.64 20.76
N ASP A 136 -26.90 86.31 20.74
CA ASP A 136 -27.23 85.53 19.55
C ASP A 136 -28.70 85.08 19.47
N ASN A 137 -29.46 85.22 20.55
CA ASN A 137 -30.90 84.94 20.65
C ASN A 137 -31.23 83.44 20.54
N ASP A 138 -30.40 82.56 21.07
CA ASP A 138 -30.68 81.11 21.11
C ASP A 138 -31.50 80.68 22.35
N GLY A 139 -31.71 81.63 23.27
CA GLY A 139 -32.47 81.45 24.51
C GLY A 139 -31.62 81.09 25.73
N TYR A 140 -30.29 81.05 25.58
CA TYR A 140 -29.32 81.00 26.65
C TYR A 140 -28.68 82.38 26.86
N VAL A 141 -28.17 82.63 28.06
CA VAL A 141 -27.56 83.90 28.43
C VAL A 141 -26.06 83.71 28.56
N THR A 142 -25.27 84.68 28.11
CA THR A 142 -23.81 84.63 28.22
C THR A 142 -23.31 84.27 29.63
N LYS A 143 -22.37 83.33 29.67
CA LYS A 143 -21.58 82.91 30.84
C LYS A 143 -20.44 83.89 31.14
N SER A 144 -19.92 84.56 30.11
CA SER A 144 -18.67 85.32 30.16
C SER A 144 -18.77 86.59 31.01
N ASN A 145 -19.94 87.22 31.06
CA ASN A 145 -20.23 88.39 31.91
C ASN A 145 -21.68 88.44 32.44
N GLY A 146 -22.48 87.41 32.18
CA GLY A 146 -23.86 87.26 32.61
C GLY A 146 -24.01 86.09 33.59
N ASN A 147 -25.18 85.98 34.21
CA ASN A 147 -25.47 84.89 35.13
C ASN A 147 -25.98 83.61 34.41
N GLY A 148 -25.76 83.49 33.10
CA GLY A 148 -26.27 82.39 32.25
C GLY A 148 -25.28 81.26 32.02
N THR A 149 -25.53 80.43 31.01
CA THR A 149 -24.75 79.22 30.70
C THR A 149 -24.06 79.20 29.34
N ASP A 150 -24.33 80.15 28.45
CA ASP A 150 -23.79 80.16 27.09
C ASP A 150 -22.31 80.59 27.05
N CYS A 151 -21.45 79.75 26.46
CA CYS A 151 -20.02 79.98 26.34
C CYS A 151 -19.61 80.72 25.05
N ASP A 152 -20.47 80.85 24.04
CA ASP A 152 -20.24 81.62 22.81
C ASP A 152 -21.50 82.39 22.39
N ASP A 153 -21.98 83.28 23.27
CA ASP A 153 -23.19 84.12 23.05
C ASP A 153 -22.99 85.24 22.02
N VAL A 154 -22.38 84.98 20.87
CA VAL A 154 -22.14 85.99 19.83
C VAL A 154 -22.35 85.45 18.41
N GLY A 155 -23.32 86.05 17.72
CA GLY A 155 -23.55 85.84 16.29
C GLY A 155 -24.11 84.45 15.94
N ALA A 156 -24.32 84.19 14.66
CA ALA A 156 -25.06 82.99 14.21
C ALA A 156 -24.32 81.66 14.42
N ALA A 157 -22.99 81.68 14.58
CA ALA A 157 -22.21 80.49 14.92
C ALA A 157 -22.26 80.21 16.43
N GLY A 158 -22.31 81.28 17.24
CA GLY A 158 -22.53 81.22 18.67
C GLY A 158 -23.85 80.56 19.05
N ALA A 159 -24.92 80.82 18.29
CA ALA A 159 -26.23 80.21 18.52
C ALA A 159 -26.27 78.67 18.36
N LEU A 160 -25.19 78.06 17.87
CA LEU A 160 -25.02 76.60 17.80
C LEU A 160 -24.18 76.05 18.96
N VAL A 161 -23.66 76.91 19.83
CA VAL A 161 -22.76 76.63 20.94
C VAL A 161 -23.47 77.01 22.24
N ASN A 162 -24.13 76.05 22.85
CA ASN A 162 -24.91 76.26 24.06
C ASN A 162 -25.10 74.93 24.81
N PRO A 163 -25.59 74.94 26.06
CA PRO A 163 -25.76 73.72 26.86
C PRO A 163 -26.61 72.58 26.27
N SER A 164 -27.32 72.83 25.17
CA SER A 164 -28.10 71.80 24.46
C SER A 164 -27.47 71.37 23.14
N ALA A 165 -26.35 71.94 22.74
CA ALA A 165 -25.67 71.60 21.50
C ALA A 165 -25.07 70.19 21.56
N MET A 166 -24.90 69.58 20.38
CA MET A 166 -24.16 68.33 20.24
C MET A 166 -22.73 68.65 19.82
N GLU A 167 -21.75 67.97 20.42
CA GLU A 167 -20.34 68.09 20.05
C GLU A 167 -20.10 67.69 18.59
N LEU A 168 -19.34 68.54 17.89
CA LEU A 168 -18.81 68.28 16.56
C LEU A 168 -17.29 68.12 16.64
N CYS A 169 -16.66 67.39 15.71
CA CYS A 169 -15.19 67.23 15.69
C CYS A 169 -14.52 68.50 15.13
N ASN A 170 -14.56 69.61 15.87
CA ASN A 170 -14.18 70.94 15.37
C ASN A 170 -13.25 71.72 16.33
N ASP A 171 -12.76 71.08 17.40
CA ASP A 171 -11.94 71.66 18.46
C ASP A 171 -12.64 72.84 19.18
N ARG A 172 -13.97 72.78 19.28
CA ARG A 172 -14.79 73.68 20.09
C ARG A 172 -15.51 72.87 21.17
N ASP A 173 -15.86 73.57 22.24
CA ASP A 173 -16.73 73.09 23.31
C ASP A 173 -18.13 73.56 22.91
N ASP A 174 -18.82 72.76 22.08
CA ASP A 174 -20.10 73.17 21.50
C ASP A 174 -21.20 73.17 22.59
N ASN A 175 -21.14 72.24 23.54
CA ASN A 175 -22.15 72.09 24.60
C ASN A 175 -21.85 72.86 25.89
N CYS A 176 -20.76 73.63 25.95
CA CYS A 176 -20.36 74.47 27.07
C CYS A 176 -20.12 73.73 28.41
N ASP A 177 -19.83 72.42 28.38
CA ASP A 177 -19.57 71.60 29.57
C ASP A 177 -18.13 71.71 30.09
N GLY A 178 -17.23 72.29 29.29
CA GLY A 178 -15.82 72.50 29.60
C GLY A 178 -14.86 71.50 28.95
N ASN A 179 -15.36 70.53 28.19
CA ASN A 179 -14.57 69.63 27.36
C ASN A 179 -14.77 70.00 25.88
N ARG A 180 -13.84 69.57 25.02
CA ARG A 180 -13.93 69.79 23.57
C ARG A 180 -14.03 68.45 22.88
N ASP A 181 -14.91 68.35 21.89
CA ASP A 181 -15.06 67.20 21.00
C ASP A 181 -15.27 65.87 21.79
N GLU A 182 -15.82 65.91 23.00
CA GLU A 182 -16.03 64.71 23.81
C GLU A 182 -17.21 63.87 23.33
N GLY A 183 -17.22 62.60 23.73
CA GLY A 183 -18.26 61.65 23.27
C GLY A 183 -18.11 61.20 21.81
N LEU A 184 -17.10 61.68 21.06
CA LEU A 184 -16.84 61.32 19.66
C LEU A 184 -15.93 60.08 19.47
N GLY A 185 -15.38 59.53 20.55
CA GLY A 185 -14.48 58.36 20.51
C GLY A 185 -13.10 58.65 19.92
N LEU A 186 -12.63 59.90 20.00
CA LEU A 186 -11.30 60.29 19.56
C LEU A 186 -10.22 59.57 20.38
N GLY A 187 -9.18 59.06 19.69
CA GLY A 187 -8.14 58.23 20.29
C GLY A 187 -8.44 56.73 20.33
N ASP A 188 -9.67 56.30 20.02
CA ASP A 188 -10.01 54.87 19.90
C ASP A 188 -9.20 54.21 18.78
N ALA A 189 -8.84 52.94 18.97
CA ALA A 189 -8.22 52.14 17.93
C ALA A 189 -9.15 51.97 16.71
N CYS A 190 -8.57 52.09 15.52
CA CYS A 190 -9.25 51.87 14.25
C CYS A 190 -8.28 51.25 13.22
N ILE A 191 -8.82 50.68 12.15
CA ILE A 191 -8.02 50.19 11.01
C ILE A 191 -8.27 51.15 9.85
N ALA A 192 -7.21 51.74 9.32
CA ALA A 192 -7.26 52.60 8.15
C ALA A 192 -7.61 51.81 6.89
N ASP A 193 -8.08 52.48 5.84
CA ASP A 193 -8.51 51.82 4.58
C ASP A 193 -7.40 50.98 3.91
N ASN A 194 -6.13 51.27 4.22
CA ASN A 194 -4.97 50.49 3.75
C ASN A 194 -4.60 49.30 4.65
N GLY A 195 -5.42 48.97 5.65
CA GLY A 195 -5.23 47.82 6.54
C GLY A 195 -4.30 48.07 7.74
N CYS A 196 -3.74 49.28 7.89
CA CYS A 196 -2.86 49.60 9.00
C CYS A 196 -3.64 50.02 10.25
N ALA A 197 -3.21 49.51 11.42
CA ALA A 197 -3.77 49.92 12.70
C ALA A 197 -3.41 51.37 13.03
N SER A 198 -4.38 52.12 13.53
CA SER A 198 -4.27 53.55 13.82
C SER A 198 -5.30 53.97 14.88
N VAL A 199 -5.50 55.27 15.06
CA VAL A 199 -6.48 55.86 16.01
C VAL A 199 -7.44 56.82 15.30
N LYS A 200 -8.66 56.93 15.83
CA LYS A 200 -9.67 57.88 15.38
C LYS A 200 -9.23 59.31 15.71
N ALA A 201 -9.28 60.19 14.72
CA ALA A 201 -8.92 61.61 14.82
C ALA A 201 -9.92 62.47 14.03
N CYS A 202 -9.96 63.78 14.30
CA CYS A 202 -10.78 64.69 13.51
C CYS A 202 -10.25 64.79 12.07
N GLY A 203 -11.15 64.53 11.13
CA GLY A 203 -10.94 64.64 9.70
C GLY A 203 -11.60 65.90 9.12
N PRO A 204 -11.55 66.07 7.79
CA PRO A 204 -12.20 67.18 7.12
C PRO A 204 -13.72 67.17 7.33
N SER A 205 -14.34 68.36 7.40
CA SER A 205 -15.78 68.56 7.57
C SER A 205 -16.38 68.04 8.88
N ASN A 206 -15.62 68.14 9.97
CA ASN A 206 -16.04 67.76 11.34
C ASN A 206 -16.35 66.26 11.52
N ALA A 207 -15.85 65.41 10.61
CA ALA A 207 -16.04 63.97 10.66
C ALA A 207 -14.93 63.29 11.47
N VAL A 208 -15.26 62.23 12.20
CA VAL A 208 -14.27 61.35 12.85
C VAL A 208 -13.72 60.37 11.82
N VAL A 209 -12.41 60.39 11.56
CA VAL A 209 -11.73 59.51 10.57
C VAL A 209 -10.61 58.69 11.23
N CYS A 210 -10.25 57.57 10.60
CA CYS A 210 -9.09 56.78 11.01
C CYS A 210 -7.83 57.32 10.32
N SER A 211 -6.82 57.75 11.08
CA SER A 211 -5.59 58.31 10.49
C SER A 211 -4.84 57.24 9.66
N THR A 212 -4.44 57.55 8.42
CA THR A 212 -3.83 56.58 7.50
C THR A 212 -2.29 56.68 7.50
N PRO A 213 -1.53 55.78 8.16
CA PRO A 213 -0.07 55.74 8.01
C PRO A 213 0.36 55.19 6.63
N PRO A 214 1.56 55.51 6.12
CA PRO A 214 2.08 54.93 4.86
C PRO A 214 2.23 53.40 4.92
N ALA A 215 1.90 52.72 3.82
CA ALA A 215 2.04 51.27 3.68
C ALA A 215 2.78 50.91 2.38
N GLN A 216 3.62 49.88 2.43
CA GLN A 216 4.34 49.33 1.28
C GLN A 216 4.09 47.81 1.18
N GLN A 217 4.26 47.24 -0.01
CA GLN A 217 4.21 45.78 -0.18
C GLN A 217 5.61 45.19 0.09
N GLY A 218 5.68 44.08 0.83
CA GLY A 218 6.91 43.37 1.12
C GLY A 218 6.74 41.85 1.06
N LEU A 219 7.81 41.14 0.74
CA LEU A 219 7.85 39.69 0.77
C LEU A 219 8.13 39.23 2.21
N ILE A 220 7.60 38.08 2.59
CA ILE A 220 7.94 37.43 3.86
C ILE A 220 9.31 36.77 3.67
N ASP A 221 10.20 36.91 4.65
CA ASP A 221 11.56 36.33 4.69
C ASP A 221 11.83 35.93 6.14
N GLU A 222 11.16 34.88 6.61
CA GLU A 222 11.13 34.56 8.05
C GLU A 222 12.48 34.02 8.56
N ASP A 223 13.23 33.30 7.72
CA ASP A 223 14.56 32.76 8.03
C ASP A 223 15.74 33.70 7.72
N LYS A 224 15.48 34.80 6.99
CA LYS A 224 16.41 35.91 6.73
C LYS A 224 17.54 35.54 5.79
N ASP A 225 17.28 34.64 4.85
CA ASP A 225 18.28 34.20 3.88
C ASP A 225 18.35 35.09 2.61
N GLY A 226 17.41 36.04 2.50
CA GLY A 226 17.35 37.02 1.41
C GLY A 226 16.50 36.60 0.22
N HIS A 227 15.84 35.44 0.29
CA HIS A 227 14.77 35.04 -0.60
C HIS A 227 13.42 35.19 0.12
N GLY A 228 12.39 35.58 -0.63
CA GLY A 228 11.05 35.69 -0.08
C GLY A 228 10.21 34.47 -0.42
N ASN A 229 9.33 34.08 0.50
CA ASN A 229 8.28 33.08 0.30
C ASN A 229 7.55 33.26 -1.05
N MET A 230 7.33 32.18 -1.79
CA MET A 230 6.59 32.16 -3.07
C MET A 230 5.13 32.70 -3.07
N GLY A 231 4.62 33.15 -1.93
CA GLY A 231 3.31 33.76 -1.77
C GLY A 231 3.19 35.17 -2.36
N ALA A 232 1.98 35.72 -2.25
CA ALA A 232 1.74 37.12 -2.61
C ALA A 232 2.41 38.06 -1.59
N PRO A 233 2.94 39.21 -2.03
CA PRO A 233 3.44 40.24 -1.12
C PRO A 233 2.40 40.61 -0.06
N VAL A 234 2.86 40.87 1.16
CA VAL A 234 2.02 41.32 2.27
C VAL A 234 2.16 42.82 2.48
N THR A 235 1.10 43.43 3.01
CA THR A 235 1.11 44.85 3.36
C THR A 235 1.95 45.06 4.63
N VAL A 236 2.98 45.90 4.53
CA VAL A 236 3.87 46.27 5.63
C VAL A 236 3.68 47.75 5.93
N CYS A 237 3.20 48.04 7.14
CA CYS A 237 2.98 49.40 7.64
C CYS A 237 4.31 49.97 8.16
N THR A 238 5.13 50.54 7.28
CA THR A 238 6.41 51.18 7.63
C THR A 238 6.62 52.45 6.81
N THR A 239 7.28 53.43 7.42
CA THR A 239 7.69 54.70 6.77
C THR A 239 9.13 54.66 6.26
N GLY A 240 9.82 53.51 6.34
CA GLY A 240 11.25 53.38 6.06
C GLY A 240 11.66 51.95 5.70
N ALA A 241 12.77 51.48 6.28
CA ALA A 241 13.28 50.13 6.02
C ALA A 241 12.25 49.05 6.38
N PHE A 242 12.22 47.97 5.60
CA PHE A 242 11.49 46.76 5.95
C PHE A 242 12.08 46.16 7.24
N PRO A 243 11.24 45.58 8.12
CA PRO A 243 11.75 44.80 9.25
C PRO A 243 12.59 43.62 8.75
N SER A 244 13.47 43.09 9.59
CA SER A 244 14.47 42.08 9.16
C SER A 244 13.89 40.77 8.62
N ASN A 245 12.59 40.53 8.79
CA ASN A 245 11.89 39.35 8.25
C ASN A 245 10.98 39.71 7.06
N ARG A 246 11.23 40.85 6.43
CA ARG A 246 10.53 41.32 5.25
C ARG A 246 11.53 41.84 4.24
N LEU A 247 11.30 41.52 2.98
CA LEU A 247 12.09 42.00 1.86
C LEU A 247 11.28 42.95 0.98
N PRO A 248 11.93 43.88 0.27
CA PRO A 248 11.25 44.65 -0.77
C PRO A 248 10.79 43.72 -1.91
N THR A 249 9.73 44.09 -2.63
CA THR A 249 9.24 43.33 -3.80
C THR A 249 10.22 43.24 -4.97
N SER A 250 11.39 43.86 -4.86
CA SER A 250 12.51 43.72 -5.81
C SER A 250 13.45 42.56 -5.48
N ALA A 251 13.32 41.95 -4.31
CA ALA A 251 14.07 40.74 -3.94
C ALA A 251 13.49 39.50 -4.64
N PRO A 252 14.25 38.39 -4.71
CA PRO A 252 13.74 37.10 -5.19
C PRO A 252 12.52 36.65 -4.38
N ASN A 253 11.50 36.09 -5.06
CA ASN A 253 10.23 35.62 -4.48
C ASN A 253 9.98 34.15 -4.85
N ASP A 254 10.96 33.32 -4.51
CA ASP A 254 11.17 31.97 -5.05
C ASP A 254 11.54 30.95 -3.95
N ASP A 255 11.38 31.32 -2.67
CA ASP A 255 11.61 30.42 -1.54
C ASP A 255 10.40 29.50 -1.30
N CYS A 256 10.68 28.19 -1.27
CA CYS A 256 9.73 27.12 -1.03
C CYS A 256 9.57 26.72 0.45
N ASP A 257 10.53 27.07 1.32
CA ASP A 257 10.46 26.91 2.77
C ASP A 257 11.15 28.08 3.48
N ASP A 258 10.40 29.19 3.55
CA ASP A 258 10.76 30.48 4.18
C ASP A 258 11.12 30.40 5.68
N THR A 259 11.12 29.20 6.26
CA THR A 259 11.51 28.94 7.67
C THR A 259 12.89 28.28 7.80
N ASN A 260 13.53 27.90 6.70
CA ASN A 260 14.80 27.16 6.69
C ASN A 260 15.82 27.80 5.75
N PRO A 261 16.88 28.45 6.27
CA PRO A 261 17.81 29.24 5.46
C PRO A 261 18.76 28.40 4.59
N ASN A 262 18.58 27.08 4.55
CA ASN A 262 19.26 26.17 3.63
C ASN A 262 18.37 25.75 2.46
N VAL A 263 17.09 26.13 2.45
CA VAL A 263 16.12 25.79 1.40
C VAL A 263 15.84 27.04 0.58
N LYS A 264 16.53 27.19 -0.56
CA LYS A 264 16.33 28.32 -1.48
C LYS A 264 16.93 28.04 -2.85
N PRO A 265 16.53 28.79 -3.89
CA PRO A 265 17.18 28.75 -5.19
C PRO A 265 18.70 28.93 -5.16
N GLY A 266 19.39 28.01 -5.84
CA GLY A 266 20.84 28.03 -6.02
C GLY A 266 21.65 27.24 -4.99
N VAL A 267 21.02 26.59 -4.01
CA VAL A 267 21.69 25.57 -3.19
C VAL A 267 21.84 24.24 -3.95
N THR A 268 22.71 23.36 -3.45
CA THR A 268 22.88 22.02 -4.04
C THR A 268 21.80 21.09 -3.49
N GLU A 269 21.06 20.44 -4.38
CA GLU A 269 20.04 19.47 -3.99
C GLU A 269 20.63 18.26 -3.28
N LEU A 270 19.99 17.83 -2.20
CA LEU A 270 20.27 16.59 -1.52
C LEU A 270 19.10 15.63 -1.72
N CYS A 271 19.38 14.33 -1.62
CA CYS A 271 18.34 13.31 -1.60
C CYS A 271 17.87 13.12 -0.14
N ASN A 272 17.09 14.04 0.39
CA ASN A 272 16.68 14.08 1.80
C ASN A 272 15.14 14.18 1.99
N GLY A 273 14.36 14.19 0.90
CA GLY A 273 12.91 14.35 0.91
C GLY A 273 12.42 15.80 1.06
N ILE A 274 13.32 16.76 0.96
CA ILE A 274 13.09 18.21 0.91
C ILE A 274 13.38 18.65 -0.53
N ASP A 275 12.81 19.77 -0.94
CA ASP A 275 13.17 20.46 -2.19
C ASP A 275 14.16 21.54 -1.77
N ASP A 276 15.45 21.20 -1.67
CA ASP A 276 16.43 22.10 -1.05
C ASP A 276 16.63 23.36 -1.91
N ASN A 277 16.59 23.23 -3.24
CA ASN A 277 16.83 24.36 -4.14
C ASN A 277 15.58 24.99 -4.75
N CYS A 278 14.38 24.52 -4.37
CA CYS A 278 13.10 25.03 -4.84
C CYS A 278 12.91 24.92 -6.37
N VAL A 279 13.52 23.93 -7.01
CA VAL A 279 13.44 23.70 -8.45
C VAL A 279 12.87 22.32 -8.75
N ASN A 280 11.77 22.28 -9.51
CA ASN A 280 11.18 21.04 -10.04
C ASN A 280 10.77 19.98 -8.99
N GLY A 281 10.70 20.34 -7.71
CA GLY A 281 10.19 19.49 -6.63
C GLY A 281 11.27 18.60 -6.01
N LYS A 282 10.96 18.05 -4.85
CA LYS A 282 11.86 17.28 -3.97
C LYS A 282 12.81 16.29 -4.66
N ASP A 283 14.06 16.29 -4.22
CA ASP A 283 15.13 15.37 -4.60
C ASP A 283 15.34 15.26 -6.13
N GLU A 284 15.16 16.35 -6.88
CA GLU A 284 15.30 16.32 -8.32
C GLU A 284 16.76 16.04 -8.74
N GLY A 285 16.91 15.34 -9.87
CA GLY A 285 18.20 14.83 -10.30
C GLY A 285 18.62 13.49 -9.67
N PHE A 286 17.91 13.01 -8.63
CA PHE A 286 18.23 11.73 -7.96
C PHE A 286 17.43 10.51 -8.45
N MET A 287 16.50 10.69 -9.41
CA MET A 287 15.65 9.63 -9.99
C MET A 287 14.81 8.86 -8.95
N VAL A 288 14.56 9.43 -7.77
CA VAL A 288 13.79 8.80 -6.69
C VAL A 288 12.40 8.37 -7.19
N GLY A 289 11.98 7.16 -6.84
CA GLY A 289 10.69 6.60 -7.24
C GLY A 289 10.62 6.07 -8.69
N THR A 290 11.66 6.26 -9.49
CA THR A 290 11.77 5.59 -10.80
C THR A 290 12.22 4.14 -10.64
N THR A 291 11.90 3.30 -11.62
CA THR A 291 12.24 1.87 -11.59
C THR A 291 13.75 1.66 -11.74
N CYS A 292 14.26 0.70 -10.99
CA CYS A 292 15.65 0.26 -11.06
C CYS A 292 15.70 -1.27 -11.05
N THR A 293 16.88 -1.84 -11.27
CA THR A 293 17.09 -3.29 -11.19
C THR A 293 18.35 -3.54 -10.40
N ASP A 294 18.20 -4.21 -9.26
CA ASP A 294 19.30 -4.63 -8.41
C ASP A 294 19.78 -6.05 -8.79
N GLY A 295 20.70 -6.60 -8.00
CA GLY A 295 21.19 -7.97 -8.21
C GLY A 295 20.13 -9.07 -8.08
N LYS A 296 18.95 -8.79 -7.51
CA LYS A 296 17.84 -9.74 -7.33
C LYS A 296 16.82 -9.71 -8.47
N GLN A 297 16.99 -8.81 -9.44
CA GLN A 297 16.14 -8.70 -10.63
C GLN A 297 14.65 -8.43 -10.33
N CYS A 298 14.35 -7.72 -9.24
CA CYS A 298 12.98 -7.41 -8.86
C CYS A 298 12.41 -6.26 -9.72
N ALA A 299 11.33 -6.54 -10.47
CA ALA A 299 10.72 -5.58 -11.40
C ALA A 299 10.14 -4.34 -10.72
N ASP A 300 9.68 -4.48 -9.47
CA ASP A 300 9.07 -3.40 -8.69
C ASP A 300 10.09 -2.62 -7.84
N SER A 301 11.39 -2.77 -8.11
CA SER A 301 12.43 -2.03 -7.38
C SER A 301 12.44 -0.56 -7.80
N THR A 302 12.66 0.34 -6.82
CA THR A 302 12.70 1.78 -7.07
C THR A 302 13.93 2.42 -6.44
N TYR A 303 14.43 3.50 -7.06
CA TYR A 303 15.49 4.30 -6.46
C TYR A 303 14.99 5.01 -5.20
N GLN A 304 15.76 4.87 -4.13
CA GLN A 304 15.53 5.51 -2.83
C GLN A 304 16.77 6.27 -2.40
N CYS A 305 16.59 7.35 -1.64
CA CYS A 305 17.70 8.07 -1.06
C CYS A 305 18.53 7.20 -0.14
N ASN A 306 19.85 7.26 -0.28
CA ASN A 306 20.75 6.61 0.66
C ASN A 306 20.72 7.33 2.02
N ALA A 307 21.17 6.68 3.07
CA ALA A 307 21.12 7.24 4.43
C ALA A 307 21.95 8.52 4.62
N VAL A 308 22.89 8.81 3.72
CA VAL A 308 23.76 10.01 3.78
C VAL A 308 23.14 11.20 3.04
N GLY A 309 22.12 10.96 2.21
CA GLY A 309 21.41 11.98 1.44
C GLY A 309 22.18 12.52 0.23
N THR A 310 23.30 11.91 -0.16
CA THR A 310 24.14 12.41 -1.28
C THR A 310 23.96 11.59 -2.56
N GLY A 311 23.00 10.66 -2.60
CA GLY A 311 22.77 9.79 -3.74
C GLY A 311 21.67 8.78 -3.48
N THR A 312 21.42 7.92 -4.46
CA THR A 312 20.37 6.89 -4.39
C THR A 312 20.93 5.48 -4.42
N TYR A 313 20.13 4.53 -3.95
CA TYR A 313 20.33 3.10 -4.12
C TYR A 313 19.03 2.44 -4.59
N CYS A 314 19.16 1.30 -5.25
CA CYS A 314 18.00 0.53 -5.70
C CYS A 314 17.45 -0.29 -4.53
N MET A 315 16.23 0.01 -4.09
CA MET A 315 15.55 -0.75 -3.07
C MET A 315 14.66 -1.81 -3.71
N SER A 316 14.92 -3.07 -3.41
CA SER A 316 14.14 -4.22 -3.87
C SER A 316 13.25 -4.78 -2.75
N PRO A 317 12.09 -5.39 -3.10
CA PRO A 317 11.30 -6.16 -2.14
C PRO A 317 12.05 -7.40 -1.64
N ASP A 318 11.49 -8.04 -0.61
CA ASP A 318 11.97 -9.34 -0.15
C ASP A 318 11.81 -10.39 -1.26
N ALA A 319 12.91 -11.05 -1.60
CA ALA A 319 12.98 -12.04 -2.67
C ALA A 319 13.16 -13.44 -2.08
N GLY A 320 12.53 -14.42 -2.71
CA GLY A 320 12.72 -15.83 -2.38
C GLY A 320 14.12 -16.32 -2.72
N THR A 321 14.54 -17.40 -2.07
CA THR A 321 15.72 -18.17 -2.48
C THR A 321 15.24 -19.34 -3.34
N TRP A 322 15.76 -19.41 -4.55
CA TRP A 322 15.47 -20.45 -5.53
C TRP A 322 16.60 -21.47 -5.57
N TYR A 323 16.28 -22.76 -5.42
CA TYR A 323 17.22 -23.87 -5.39
C TYR A 323 17.09 -24.67 -6.69
N PRO A 324 18.20 -25.08 -7.33
CA PRO A 324 18.15 -25.97 -8.48
C PRO A 324 17.57 -27.33 -8.06
N ASP A 325 16.82 -27.97 -8.97
CA ASP A 325 16.18 -29.28 -8.83
C ASP A 325 16.51 -30.10 -10.11
N ASP A 326 17.58 -30.88 -10.05
CA ASP A 326 18.14 -31.61 -11.21
C ASP A 326 17.39 -32.93 -11.51
N ASP A 327 16.87 -33.62 -10.50
CA ASP A 327 16.14 -34.89 -10.65
C ASP A 327 14.61 -34.74 -10.80
N ASN A 328 14.08 -33.55 -10.55
CA ASN A 328 12.69 -33.13 -10.71
C ASN A 328 11.74 -33.82 -9.71
N ASP A 329 12.16 -33.98 -8.46
CA ASP A 329 11.32 -34.46 -7.35
C ASP A 329 10.60 -33.34 -6.56
N ASN A 330 10.81 -32.06 -6.94
CA ASN A 330 10.35 -30.85 -6.27
C ASN A 330 11.02 -30.55 -4.92
N HIS A 331 12.20 -31.10 -4.70
CA HIS A 331 13.16 -30.67 -3.72
C HIS A 331 14.41 -30.20 -4.46
N GLY A 332 15.05 -29.16 -3.92
CA GLY A 332 16.19 -28.53 -4.56
C GLY A 332 17.38 -28.53 -3.64
N ARG A 333 18.57 -28.56 -4.24
CA ARG A 333 19.83 -28.62 -3.52
C ARG A 333 20.01 -27.45 -2.55
N ALA A 334 19.98 -27.75 -1.25
CA ALA A 334 19.93 -26.75 -0.19
C ALA A 334 21.14 -25.78 -0.17
N ASP A 335 22.30 -26.21 -0.67
CA ASP A 335 23.55 -25.44 -0.64
C ASP A 335 23.78 -24.52 -1.86
N ALA A 336 22.86 -24.53 -2.84
CA ALA A 336 23.01 -23.85 -4.12
C ALA A 336 21.91 -22.83 -4.43
N GLY A 337 21.27 -22.29 -3.38
CA GLY A 337 20.21 -21.30 -3.50
C GLY A 337 20.65 -19.96 -4.11
N ILE A 338 19.83 -19.40 -4.99
CA ILE A 338 20.00 -18.07 -5.59
C ILE A 338 18.82 -17.18 -5.18
N VAL A 339 19.12 -16.01 -4.60
CA VAL A 339 18.10 -15.03 -4.24
C VAL A 339 17.66 -14.27 -5.49
N SER A 340 16.38 -14.36 -5.85
CA SER A 340 15.84 -13.70 -7.02
C SER A 340 14.33 -13.50 -6.88
N CYS A 341 13.81 -12.39 -7.38
CA CYS A 341 12.36 -12.17 -7.46
C CYS A 341 11.71 -13.07 -8.51
N PRO A 342 12.10 -13.01 -9.80
CA PRO A 342 11.67 -14.02 -10.76
C PRO A 342 12.40 -15.34 -10.52
N GLN A 343 11.77 -16.45 -10.89
CA GLN A 343 12.45 -17.74 -11.00
C GLN A 343 13.62 -17.60 -12.00
N PRO A 344 14.89 -17.88 -11.62
CA PRO A 344 16.04 -17.64 -12.48
C PRO A 344 15.94 -18.36 -13.84
N VAL A 345 15.66 -19.67 -13.81
CA VAL A 345 15.40 -20.52 -14.98
C VAL A 345 14.46 -21.68 -14.59
N ALA A 346 13.89 -22.36 -15.59
CA ALA A 346 13.12 -23.59 -15.34
C ALA A 346 14.00 -24.68 -14.69
N GLY A 347 13.47 -25.36 -13.68
CA GLY A 347 14.22 -26.32 -12.84
C GLY A 347 14.80 -25.71 -11.56
N TYR A 348 14.39 -24.49 -11.20
CA TYR A 348 14.62 -23.94 -9.86
C TYR A 348 13.31 -23.87 -9.07
N ILE A 349 13.34 -24.22 -7.80
CA ILE A 349 12.16 -24.25 -6.92
C ILE A 349 12.44 -23.52 -5.61
N LEU A 350 11.43 -23.33 -4.74
CA LEU A 350 11.61 -22.64 -3.45
C LEU A 350 12.02 -23.57 -2.29
N THR A 351 11.95 -24.89 -2.48
CA THR A 351 12.16 -25.88 -1.43
C THR A 351 13.61 -26.38 -1.41
N GLY A 352 14.49 -25.73 -0.66
CA GLY A 352 15.90 -26.13 -0.53
C GLY A 352 16.14 -27.21 0.52
N ARG A 353 15.60 -28.42 0.34
CA ARG A 353 15.71 -29.52 1.33
C ARG A 353 16.26 -30.82 0.75
N ASP A 354 16.92 -30.73 -0.39
CA ASP A 354 17.55 -31.88 -1.04
C ASP A 354 19.03 -31.99 -0.65
N CYS A 355 19.45 -33.17 -0.18
CA CYS A 355 20.83 -33.51 0.12
C CYS A 355 21.54 -34.30 -1.01
N ASP A 356 20.81 -34.86 -1.96
CA ASP A 356 21.31 -35.45 -3.21
C ASP A 356 20.35 -35.18 -4.38
N ASP A 357 20.40 -33.95 -4.90
CA ASP A 357 19.65 -33.39 -6.04
C ASP A 357 19.76 -34.19 -7.36
N GLY A 358 20.59 -35.23 -7.35
CA GLY A 358 20.73 -36.15 -8.44
C GLY A 358 19.83 -37.38 -8.35
N ASN A 359 19.17 -37.65 -7.23
CA ASN A 359 18.44 -38.88 -6.92
C ASN A 359 17.09 -38.59 -6.24
N PRO A 360 15.94 -38.81 -6.94
CA PRO A 360 14.60 -38.42 -6.48
C PRO A 360 14.06 -39.28 -5.32
N PHE A 361 14.89 -40.17 -4.80
CA PHE A 361 14.62 -40.95 -3.58
C PHE A 361 15.37 -40.38 -2.38
N ILE A 362 16.08 -39.26 -2.51
CA ILE A 362 16.89 -38.67 -1.45
C ILE A 362 16.53 -37.19 -1.31
N HIS A 363 15.65 -36.86 -0.38
CA HIS A 363 15.28 -35.49 -0.06
C HIS A 363 14.69 -35.42 1.36
N GLY A 364 14.64 -34.23 1.96
CA GLY A 364 14.27 -34.04 3.37
C GLY A 364 12.83 -34.44 3.77
N ASP A 365 12.00 -34.83 2.80
CA ASP A 365 10.63 -35.33 3.01
C ASP A 365 10.45 -36.78 2.49
N ALA A 366 11.53 -37.42 2.00
CA ALA A 366 11.50 -38.79 1.52
C ALA A 366 11.33 -39.79 2.68
N PRO A 367 10.67 -40.94 2.46
CA PRO A 367 10.76 -42.05 3.40
C PRO A 367 12.17 -42.65 3.37
N GLU A 368 12.63 -43.17 4.51
CA GLU A 368 13.85 -43.98 4.51
C GLU A 368 13.64 -45.25 3.69
N LEU A 369 14.58 -45.52 2.77
CA LEU A 369 14.70 -46.78 2.07
C LEU A 369 15.90 -47.54 2.61
N CYS A 370 15.79 -48.85 2.64
CA CYS A 370 16.83 -49.70 3.21
C CYS A 370 17.92 -50.01 2.18
N ASP A 371 18.54 -48.97 1.61
CA ASP A 371 19.44 -49.02 0.45
C ASP A 371 20.90 -48.63 0.77
N SER A 372 21.24 -48.36 2.03
CA SER A 372 22.53 -47.83 2.50
C SER A 372 22.84 -46.39 2.08
N GLN A 373 21.81 -45.58 1.92
CA GLN A 373 21.89 -44.13 1.77
C GLN A 373 20.98 -43.47 2.82
N ASP A 374 21.22 -42.19 3.11
CA ASP A 374 20.32 -41.39 3.95
C ASP A 374 19.28 -40.76 3.03
N ASN A 375 18.11 -41.38 2.89
CA ASN A 375 17.09 -40.92 1.94
C ASN A 375 16.37 -39.68 2.45
N ASN A 376 16.19 -39.58 3.76
CA ASN A 376 15.37 -38.52 4.36
C ASN A 376 16.20 -37.31 4.84
N CYS A 377 17.50 -37.28 4.54
CA CYS A 377 18.45 -36.20 4.81
C CYS A 377 18.55 -35.81 6.29
N ASN A 378 18.39 -36.75 7.22
CA ASN A 378 18.46 -36.47 8.65
C ASN A 378 19.86 -36.70 9.26
N GLY A 379 20.81 -37.19 8.47
CA GLY A 379 22.18 -37.49 8.87
C GLY A 379 22.41 -38.92 9.35
N ALA A 380 21.40 -39.79 9.31
CA ALA A 380 21.50 -41.21 9.62
C ALA A 380 21.22 -42.05 8.36
N THR A 381 22.01 -43.10 8.16
CA THR A 381 21.83 -44.06 7.07
C THR A 381 21.13 -45.31 7.60
N ASP A 382 20.11 -45.82 6.89
CA ASP A 382 19.36 -47.04 7.19
C ASP A 382 18.90 -47.11 8.66
N GLU A 383 18.00 -46.25 9.13
CA GLU A 383 17.69 -46.21 10.56
C GLU A 383 16.95 -47.48 11.04
N ASN A 384 17.36 -48.00 12.20
CA ASN A 384 16.82 -49.23 12.79
C ASN A 384 15.30 -49.20 13.09
N SER A 385 14.65 -48.03 13.03
CA SER A 385 13.19 -47.90 13.15
C SER A 385 12.44 -48.32 11.87
N VAL A 386 13.12 -48.26 10.71
CA VAL A 386 12.57 -48.61 9.39
C VAL A 386 13.24 -49.86 8.86
N CYS A 387 14.57 -49.94 8.98
CA CYS A 387 15.37 -51.02 8.40
C CYS A 387 15.73 -52.11 9.43
N PRO A 388 15.79 -53.38 9.01
CA PRO A 388 16.28 -54.46 9.87
C PRO A 388 17.72 -54.22 10.33
N SER A 389 18.08 -54.69 11.53
CA SER A 389 19.46 -54.56 12.02
C SER A 389 20.45 -55.36 11.18
N GLY A 390 21.55 -54.75 10.75
CA GLY A 390 22.60 -55.39 9.96
C GLY A 390 23.10 -54.48 8.86
N ALA A 391 23.83 -55.03 7.89
CA ALA A 391 24.07 -54.39 6.61
C ALA A 391 23.30 -55.16 5.53
N PRO A 392 22.74 -54.50 4.51
CA PRO A 392 22.09 -55.20 3.43
C PRO A 392 23.10 -56.02 2.64
N ASN A 393 22.62 -57.09 2.03
CA ASN A 393 23.42 -57.96 1.17
C ASN A 393 22.68 -58.28 -0.12
N TRP A 394 23.41 -58.74 -1.14
CA TRP A 394 22.85 -59.30 -2.34
C TRP A 394 22.48 -60.77 -2.09
N ASP A 395 21.19 -61.09 -2.09
CA ASP A 395 20.71 -62.47 -1.92
C ASP A 395 20.60 -63.17 -3.27
N MET A 396 21.45 -64.17 -3.47
CA MET A 396 21.47 -64.97 -4.69
C MET A 396 20.73 -66.28 -4.48
N ARG A 397 19.82 -66.57 -5.40
CA ARG A 397 19.04 -67.81 -5.45
C ARG A 397 19.15 -68.45 -6.82
N VAL A 398 18.96 -69.76 -6.87
CA VAL A 398 18.80 -70.50 -8.13
C VAL A 398 17.31 -70.72 -8.36
N VAL A 399 16.82 -70.21 -9.49
CA VAL A 399 15.45 -70.38 -9.96
C VAL A 399 15.49 -71.23 -11.23
N GLY A 400 14.81 -72.37 -11.19
CA GLY A 400 14.88 -73.39 -12.23
C GLY A 400 15.31 -74.75 -11.66
N ASP A 401 14.82 -75.82 -12.28
CA ASP A 401 15.18 -77.22 -12.00
C ASP A 401 16.32 -77.76 -12.89
N ASP A 402 16.73 -76.97 -13.89
CA ASP A 402 17.81 -77.31 -14.83
C ASP A 402 19.14 -76.64 -14.42
N SER A 403 20.20 -77.44 -14.32
CA SER A 403 21.55 -77.00 -13.97
C SER A 403 22.18 -76.03 -14.98
N ASP A 404 21.70 -75.98 -16.23
CA ASP A 404 22.25 -75.11 -17.30
C ASP A 404 21.34 -73.91 -17.66
N ARG A 405 20.26 -73.67 -16.90
CA ARG A 405 19.32 -72.55 -17.16
C ARG A 405 20.06 -71.22 -17.24
N THR A 406 19.77 -70.42 -18.25
CA THR A 406 20.24 -69.02 -18.33
C THR A 406 19.07 -68.07 -18.42
N TRP A 407 19.01 -67.09 -17.52
CA TRP A 407 18.01 -66.02 -17.53
C TRP A 407 18.58 -64.79 -18.24
N PHE A 408 17.85 -64.27 -19.24
CA PHE A 408 18.28 -63.14 -20.08
C PHE A 408 17.49 -61.88 -19.76
N GLY A 409 16.16 -61.99 -19.68
CA GLY A 409 15.26 -60.88 -19.43
C GLY A 409 14.71 -60.89 -18.00
N VAL A 410 14.56 -59.70 -17.42
CA VAL A 410 13.90 -59.48 -16.14
C VAL A 410 13.01 -58.24 -16.24
N SER A 411 11.81 -58.29 -15.66
CA SER A 411 10.90 -57.15 -15.58
C SER A 411 10.19 -57.17 -14.24
N THR A 412 10.18 -56.04 -13.56
CA THR A 412 9.39 -55.82 -12.34
C THR A 412 7.99 -55.32 -12.70
N TYR A 413 6.99 -55.65 -11.90
CA TYR A 413 5.61 -55.17 -12.06
C TYR A 413 4.88 -55.11 -10.72
N GLY A 414 3.85 -54.26 -10.65
CA GLY A 414 3.09 -54.05 -9.42
C GLY A 414 3.99 -53.73 -8.24
N ASP A 415 3.55 -54.11 -7.04
CA ASP A 415 4.30 -53.92 -5.80
C ASP A 415 5.10 -55.19 -5.43
N GLY A 416 6.24 -55.39 -6.09
CA GLY A 416 7.16 -56.50 -5.79
C GLY A 416 7.02 -57.75 -6.66
N GLY A 417 6.25 -57.67 -7.76
CA GLY A 417 6.16 -58.71 -8.78
C GLY A 417 7.39 -58.73 -9.70
N VAL A 418 7.82 -59.91 -10.13
CA VAL A 418 9.01 -60.08 -10.99
C VAL A 418 8.79 -61.19 -12.00
N TRP A 419 9.03 -60.90 -13.27
CA TRP A 419 9.13 -61.86 -14.36
C TRP A 419 10.57 -62.08 -14.78
N ILE A 420 10.93 -63.33 -15.04
CA ILE A 420 12.23 -63.70 -15.63
C ILE A 420 12.02 -64.67 -16.80
N VAL A 421 12.79 -64.47 -17.87
CA VAL A 421 12.72 -65.26 -19.11
C VAL A 421 14.11 -65.64 -19.62
N GLY A 422 14.24 -66.82 -20.22
CA GLY A 422 15.55 -67.43 -20.42
C GLY A 422 15.69 -68.45 -21.56
N SER A 423 16.74 -69.25 -21.47
CA SER A 423 17.03 -70.39 -22.35
C SER A 423 15.89 -71.39 -22.37
N ASP A 424 15.78 -72.20 -23.42
CA ASP A 424 14.85 -73.34 -23.57
C ASP A 424 13.38 -73.00 -23.27
N GLY A 425 12.97 -71.77 -23.60
CA GLY A 425 11.64 -71.27 -23.31
C GLY A 425 11.38 -71.06 -21.83
N GLY A 426 12.39 -71.06 -20.96
CA GLY A 426 12.28 -70.96 -19.52
C GLY A 426 11.63 -69.66 -19.08
N ARG A 427 10.71 -69.75 -18.11
CA ARG A 427 9.93 -68.62 -17.57
C ARG A 427 9.67 -68.87 -16.10
N ALA A 428 9.83 -67.85 -15.28
CA ALA A 428 9.39 -67.88 -13.91
C ALA A 428 8.82 -66.53 -13.50
N VAL A 429 7.85 -66.57 -12.59
CA VAL A 429 7.17 -65.39 -12.07
C VAL A 429 7.16 -65.43 -10.55
N LYS A 430 7.50 -64.33 -9.92
CA LYS A 430 7.26 -64.07 -8.50
C LYS A 430 6.12 -63.06 -8.45
N GLU A 431 4.96 -63.47 -7.97
CA GLU A 431 3.87 -62.53 -7.76
C GLU A 431 4.17 -61.60 -6.55
N PRO A 432 3.60 -60.38 -6.52
CA PRO A 432 3.80 -59.38 -5.44
C PRO A 432 3.75 -59.96 -4.02
N SER A 433 2.74 -60.79 -3.74
CA SER A 433 2.49 -61.37 -2.41
C SER A 433 3.33 -62.61 -2.08
N LEU A 434 4.14 -63.09 -3.03
CA LEU A 434 4.89 -64.35 -2.89
C LEU A 434 6.38 -64.08 -2.65
N ALA A 435 6.98 -64.89 -1.77
CA ALA A 435 8.40 -64.83 -1.44
C ALA A 435 9.31 -65.59 -2.43
N ALA A 436 8.74 -66.47 -3.25
CA ALA A 436 9.46 -67.36 -4.16
C ALA A 436 8.92 -67.28 -5.58
N PHE A 437 9.78 -67.60 -6.55
CA PHE A 437 9.41 -67.74 -7.95
C PHE A 437 8.65 -69.04 -8.18
N ALA A 438 7.57 -68.96 -8.96
CA ALA A 438 6.94 -70.11 -9.60
C ALA A 438 7.53 -70.29 -11.01
N GLN A 439 8.19 -71.43 -11.23
CA GLN A 439 8.63 -71.82 -12.58
C GLN A 439 7.43 -72.33 -13.37
N LEU A 440 7.19 -71.72 -14.53
CA LEU A 440 6.06 -72.08 -15.37
C LEU A 440 6.42 -73.28 -16.25
N GLN A 441 5.60 -74.31 -16.17
CA GLN A 441 5.78 -75.56 -16.90
C GLN A 441 5.35 -75.41 -18.38
N GLY A 442 5.89 -76.26 -19.26
CA GLY A 442 5.58 -76.27 -20.69
C GLY A 442 6.45 -75.34 -21.53
N ALA A 443 6.72 -75.74 -22.76
CA ALA A 443 7.60 -75.00 -23.66
C ALA A 443 6.86 -73.86 -24.38
N CYS A 444 7.28 -72.60 -24.15
CA CYS A 444 6.93 -71.48 -25.02
C CYS A 444 7.75 -71.46 -26.32
N THR A 445 8.28 -72.61 -26.72
CA THR A 445 9.05 -72.79 -27.95
C THR A 445 8.16 -73.43 -29.03
N THR A 446 8.62 -73.40 -30.27
CA THR A 446 8.00 -74.13 -31.39
C THR A 446 8.96 -75.23 -31.83
N GLY A 447 8.45 -76.45 -31.99
CA GLY A 447 9.27 -77.60 -32.41
C GLY A 447 10.15 -78.19 -31.30
N ASP A 448 11.00 -79.14 -31.69
CA ASP A 448 11.84 -79.92 -30.77
C ASP A 448 13.17 -79.22 -30.41
N THR A 449 13.49 -78.09 -31.06
CA THR A 449 14.71 -77.32 -30.79
C THR A 449 14.50 -76.37 -29.61
N PRO A 450 15.40 -76.34 -28.62
CA PRO A 450 15.33 -75.37 -27.53
C PRO A 450 15.49 -73.94 -28.06
N GLN A 451 14.63 -73.02 -27.60
CA GLN A 451 14.57 -71.64 -28.06
C GLN A 451 14.74 -70.66 -26.92
N VAL A 452 15.15 -69.43 -27.23
CA VAL A 452 15.51 -68.44 -26.21
C VAL A 452 14.46 -67.35 -26.13
N LEU A 453 14.14 -66.96 -24.89
CA LEU A 453 13.33 -65.80 -24.56
C LEU A 453 14.25 -64.67 -24.06
N PRO A 454 14.78 -63.82 -24.96
CA PRO A 454 15.76 -62.79 -24.61
C PRO A 454 15.21 -61.60 -23.80
N SER A 455 13.92 -61.27 -23.92
CA SER A 455 13.37 -60.03 -23.35
C SER A 455 11.95 -60.20 -22.84
N VAL A 456 11.63 -59.47 -21.78
CA VAL A 456 10.29 -59.41 -21.18
C VAL A 456 9.99 -58.01 -20.70
N TRP A 457 8.74 -57.59 -20.86
CA TRP A 457 8.16 -56.45 -20.17
C TRP A 457 6.82 -56.90 -19.57
N ALA A 458 6.56 -56.57 -18.32
CA ALA A 458 5.31 -56.91 -17.64
C ALA A 458 4.51 -55.64 -17.35
N ASP A 459 3.21 -55.68 -17.63
CA ASP A 459 2.30 -54.59 -17.27
C ASP A 459 2.01 -54.60 -15.75
N PRO A 460 1.41 -53.52 -15.20
CA PRO A 460 1.07 -53.46 -13.78
C PRO A 460 0.11 -54.56 -13.28
N SER A 461 -0.62 -55.24 -14.17
CA SER A 461 -1.48 -56.38 -13.83
C SER A 461 -0.70 -57.69 -13.68
N GLY A 462 0.56 -57.72 -14.15
CA GLY A 462 1.43 -58.88 -14.17
C GLY A 462 1.40 -59.67 -15.47
N THR A 463 0.70 -59.19 -16.50
CA THR A 463 0.76 -59.82 -17.83
C THR A 463 2.12 -59.53 -18.45
N ALA A 464 2.86 -60.59 -18.76
CA ALA A 464 4.17 -60.54 -19.40
C ALA A 464 4.07 -60.59 -20.92
N TYR A 465 4.83 -59.71 -21.56
CA TYR A 465 5.01 -59.61 -23.01
C TYR A 465 6.46 -59.95 -23.31
N ILE A 466 6.68 -60.99 -24.11
CA ILE A 466 7.99 -61.64 -24.20
C ILE A 466 8.41 -61.73 -25.66
N GLY A 467 9.66 -61.32 -25.92
CA GLY A 467 10.32 -61.43 -27.21
C GLY A 467 10.98 -62.79 -27.39
N ARG A 468 11.01 -63.30 -28.63
CA ARG A 468 11.64 -64.60 -28.98
C ARG A 468 12.78 -64.42 -29.97
N ASN A 469 13.59 -65.48 -30.12
CA ASN A 469 14.64 -65.61 -31.13
C ASN A 469 14.15 -66.20 -32.48
N GLU A 470 12.85 -66.45 -32.63
CA GLU A 470 12.22 -67.02 -33.83
C GLU A 470 11.25 -66.05 -34.52
N GLY A 471 11.43 -64.74 -34.33
CA GLY A 471 10.56 -63.74 -34.96
C GLY A 471 9.11 -63.78 -34.48
N GLN A 472 8.88 -64.14 -33.22
CA GLN A 472 7.56 -64.18 -32.59
C GLN A 472 7.54 -63.40 -31.28
N LEU A 473 6.35 -62.87 -30.94
CA LEU A 473 6.04 -62.26 -29.65
C LEU A 473 4.99 -63.13 -28.95
N ILE A 474 5.06 -63.20 -27.62
CA ILE A 474 4.11 -63.96 -26.82
C ILE A 474 3.59 -63.13 -25.65
N VAL A 475 2.34 -63.37 -25.28
CA VAL A 475 1.72 -62.87 -24.05
C VAL A 475 1.59 -64.03 -23.06
N GLN A 476 1.82 -63.77 -21.79
CA GLN A 476 1.62 -64.74 -20.73
C GLN A 476 1.13 -64.07 -19.45
N ARG A 477 0.10 -64.65 -18.82
CA ARG A 477 -0.35 -64.27 -17.48
C ARG A 477 0.34 -65.11 -16.40
N PRO A 478 0.50 -64.61 -15.16
CA PRO A 478 1.17 -65.34 -14.09
C PRO A 478 0.51 -66.69 -13.75
N ASP A 479 -0.82 -66.73 -13.85
CA ASP A 479 -1.67 -67.89 -13.55
C ASP A 479 -1.86 -68.86 -14.74
N SER A 480 -1.35 -68.49 -15.93
CA SER A 480 -1.54 -69.24 -17.16
C SER A 480 -0.26 -69.97 -17.58
N GLY A 481 -0.39 -71.26 -17.87
CA GLY A 481 0.66 -72.04 -18.55
C GLY A 481 0.73 -71.78 -20.06
N ASP A 482 -0.29 -71.12 -20.63
CA ASP A 482 -0.43 -70.96 -22.07
C ASP A 482 0.32 -69.71 -22.56
N CYS A 483 1.25 -69.93 -23.49
CA CYS A 483 2.05 -68.90 -24.14
C CYS A 483 1.27 -68.24 -25.29
N LEU A 484 0.10 -67.68 -25.01
CA LEU A 484 -0.85 -67.19 -26.00
C LEU A 484 -1.34 -65.75 -25.71
N PRO A 485 -1.58 -64.95 -26.76
CA PRO A 485 -1.35 -65.27 -28.17
C PRO A 485 0.14 -65.31 -28.55
N ARG A 486 0.45 -66.08 -29.61
CA ARG A 486 1.73 -66.03 -30.31
C ARG A 486 1.53 -65.25 -31.60
N VAL A 487 2.37 -64.24 -31.82
CA VAL A 487 2.22 -63.30 -32.93
C VAL A 487 3.50 -63.26 -33.74
N ASP A 488 3.39 -63.41 -35.05
CA ASP A 488 4.53 -63.32 -35.96
C ASP A 488 4.97 -61.87 -36.16
N VAL A 489 6.28 -61.67 -36.17
CA VAL A 489 6.92 -60.41 -36.56
C VAL A 489 7.18 -60.45 -38.07
N SER A 490 6.26 -59.82 -38.82
CA SER A 490 6.29 -59.75 -40.27
C SER A 490 7.54 -59.04 -40.78
N GLY A 491 8.19 -59.64 -41.79
CA GLY A 491 9.46 -59.13 -42.34
C GLY A 491 10.70 -59.47 -41.48
N ALA A 492 10.56 -60.39 -40.52
CA ALA A 492 11.59 -60.72 -39.54
C ALA A 492 11.48 -62.19 -39.02
N ALA A 493 11.21 -63.17 -39.90
CA ALA A 493 10.89 -64.57 -39.53
C ALA A 493 11.98 -65.36 -38.75
N THR A 494 13.21 -64.84 -38.63
CA THR A 494 14.29 -65.40 -37.79
C THR A 494 14.85 -64.37 -36.81
N ALA A 495 14.07 -63.33 -36.51
CA ALA A 495 14.52 -62.21 -35.73
C ALA A 495 14.56 -62.49 -34.23
N VAL A 496 15.51 -61.85 -33.56
CA VAL A 496 15.69 -61.90 -32.12
C VAL A 496 15.25 -60.56 -31.55
N THR A 497 14.13 -60.56 -30.84
CA THR A 497 13.64 -59.37 -30.12
C THR A 497 14.41 -59.21 -28.82
N ARG A 498 15.47 -58.40 -28.83
CA ARG A 498 16.44 -58.28 -27.72
C ARG A 498 15.98 -57.38 -26.58
N GLY A 499 15.05 -56.47 -26.84
CA GLY A 499 14.48 -55.59 -25.82
C GLY A 499 13.02 -55.26 -26.09
N LEU A 500 12.26 -55.10 -25.02
CA LEU A 500 10.86 -54.69 -25.02
C LEU A 500 10.67 -53.63 -23.92
N MET A 501 9.89 -52.60 -24.23
CA MET A 501 9.43 -51.60 -23.27
C MET A 501 7.98 -51.25 -23.59
N GLY A 502 7.09 -51.36 -22.61
CA GLY A 502 5.67 -51.11 -22.79
C GLY A 502 5.13 -49.97 -21.93
N PHE A 503 3.99 -49.44 -22.37
CA PHE A 503 3.21 -48.44 -21.66
C PHE A 503 1.74 -48.86 -21.67
N VAL A 504 1.04 -48.69 -20.55
CA VAL A 504 -0.41 -48.94 -20.47
C VAL A 504 -1.14 -47.79 -21.15
N THR A 505 -2.15 -48.10 -21.97
CA THR A 505 -2.96 -47.12 -22.72
C THR A 505 -4.45 -47.28 -22.42
N ASP A 506 -5.26 -46.31 -22.83
CA ASP A 506 -6.72 -46.35 -22.75
C ASP A 506 -7.30 -47.42 -23.70
N GLY A 507 -7.13 -48.70 -23.36
CA GLY A 507 -7.60 -49.83 -24.16
C GLY A 507 -6.66 -51.02 -24.23
N GLY A 508 -5.47 -50.96 -23.63
CA GLY A 508 -4.52 -52.06 -23.62
C GLY A 508 -3.11 -51.61 -23.27
N VAL A 509 -2.16 -52.01 -24.09
CA VAL A 509 -0.74 -51.65 -23.95
C VAL A 509 -0.20 -51.18 -25.29
N ASN A 510 0.86 -50.37 -25.25
CA ASN A 510 1.69 -50.06 -26.40
C ASN A 510 3.11 -50.51 -26.11
N ILE A 511 3.59 -51.51 -26.84
CA ILE A 511 4.87 -52.16 -26.60
C ILE A 511 5.81 -51.85 -27.75
N LEU A 512 6.95 -51.25 -27.41
CA LEU A 512 8.02 -50.94 -28.33
C LEU A 512 9.13 -51.99 -28.20
N GLY A 513 9.51 -52.57 -29.32
CA GLY A 513 10.49 -53.65 -29.38
C GLY A 513 11.65 -53.34 -30.29
N VAL A 514 12.82 -53.85 -29.93
CA VAL A 514 14.06 -53.69 -30.71
C VAL A 514 14.79 -55.02 -30.82
N GLY A 515 15.54 -55.20 -31.89
CA GLY A 515 16.28 -56.44 -32.06
C GLY A 515 17.11 -56.55 -33.32
N GLN A 516 17.47 -57.79 -33.66
CA GLN A 516 18.30 -58.18 -34.79
C GLN A 516 17.54 -59.13 -35.72
N LYS A 517 17.67 -58.95 -37.04
CA LYS A 517 17.11 -59.89 -38.03
C LYS A 517 18.06 -61.07 -38.25
N GLY A 518 17.77 -62.22 -37.62
CA GLY A 518 18.57 -63.44 -37.77
C GLY A 518 20.04 -63.20 -37.48
N THR A 519 20.91 -63.73 -38.34
CA THR A 519 22.36 -63.52 -38.29
C THR A 519 22.84 -62.35 -39.15
N SER A 520 21.93 -61.52 -39.66
CA SER A 520 22.30 -60.34 -40.44
C SER A 520 22.82 -59.22 -39.55
N ASN A 521 23.48 -58.23 -40.14
CA ASN A 521 23.85 -56.98 -39.45
C ASN A 521 22.68 -55.97 -39.45
N ASP A 522 21.47 -56.38 -39.83
CA ASP A 522 20.29 -55.54 -39.82
C ASP A 522 19.53 -55.72 -38.51
N GLY A 523 19.17 -54.60 -37.89
CA GLY A 523 18.25 -54.57 -36.76
C GLY A 523 16.84 -54.24 -37.18
N PHE A 524 15.96 -54.15 -36.19
CA PHE A 524 14.61 -53.68 -36.40
C PHE A 524 14.04 -52.98 -35.17
N THR A 525 13.03 -52.16 -35.41
CA THR A 525 12.12 -51.64 -34.40
C THR A 525 10.71 -52.14 -34.69
N LEU A 526 9.90 -52.38 -33.66
CA LEU A 526 8.49 -52.73 -33.80
C LEU A 526 7.64 -52.03 -32.76
N GLN A 527 6.34 -52.00 -33.02
CA GLN A 527 5.31 -51.51 -32.11
C GLN A 527 4.16 -52.51 -32.07
N TRP A 528 3.67 -52.84 -30.89
CA TRP A 528 2.68 -53.90 -30.68
C TRP A 528 1.67 -53.51 -29.60
N ASP A 529 0.40 -53.75 -29.87
CA ASP A 529 -0.73 -53.45 -28.97
C ASP A 529 -1.03 -54.57 -27.96
N GLY A 530 -0.21 -55.63 -27.93
CA GLY A 530 -0.47 -56.85 -27.15
C GLY A 530 -1.54 -57.77 -27.75
N GLY A 531 -2.09 -57.41 -28.92
CA GLY A 531 -3.14 -58.15 -29.63
C GLY A 531 -2.62 -59.34 -30.43
N THR A 532 -3.48 -59.93 -31.25
CA THR A 532 -3.22 -61.17 -32.02
C THR A 532 -2.77 -60.93 -33.47
N ALA A 533 -2.83 -59.69 -33.96
CA ALA A 533 -2.51 -59.36 -35.35
C ALA A 533 -0.99 -59.40 -35.60
N PRO A 534 -0.50 -59.89 -36.75
CA PRO A 534 0.92 -59.87 -37.07
C PRO A 534 1.53 -58.47 -36.94
N VAL A 535 2.71 -58.38 -36.31
CA VAL A 535 3.38 -57.11 -36.03
C VAL A 535 4.38 -56.82 -37.15
N THR A 536 4.37 -55.60 -37.69
CA THR A 536 5.33 -55.22 -38.74
C THR A 536 6.64 -54.71 -38.13
N ALA A 537 7.77 -55.29 -38.53
CA ALA A 537 9.08 -54.81 -38.12
C ALA A 537 9.67 -53.81 -39.13
N THR A 538 9.99 -52.61 -38.65
CA THR A 538 10.70 -51.58 -39.41
C THR A 538 12.19 -51.89 -39.46
N ASN A 539 12.74 -52.08 -40.65
CA ASN A 539 14.15 -52.44 -40.84
C ASN A 539 15.10 -51.30 -40.46
N ARG A 540 16.11 -51.59 -39.64
CA ARG A 540 17.23 -50.69 -39.34
C ARG A 540 18.49 -51.29 -39.95
N LYS A 541 18.71 -50.99 -41.22
CA LYS A 541 19.79 -51.58 -42.03
C LYS A 541 21.15 -51.30 -41.39
N ASP A 542 22.04 -52.29 -41.44
CA ASP A 542 23.44 -52.18 -40.99
C ASP A 542 23.57 -51.73 -39.51
N THR A 543 22.53 -51.93 -38.70
CA THR A 543 22.47 -51.48 -37.31
C THR A 543 21.79 -52.51 -36.44
N VAL A 544 22.54 -53.21 -35.60
CA VAL A 544 21.99 -54.16 -34.61
C VAL A 544 21.57 -53.39 -33.37
N LEU A 545 20.30 -53.53 -32.95
CA LEU A 545 19.79 -52.91 -31.72
C LEU A 545 19.77 -53.94 -30.58
N SER A 546 20.31 -53.55 -29.44
CA SER A 546 20.59 -54.42 -28.29
C SER A 546 19.62 -54.22 -27.13
N GLY A 547 19.15 -52.99 -26.90
CA GLY A 547 18.32 -52.67 -25.74
C GLY A 547 17.47 -51.44 -25.95
N VAL A 548 16.38 -51.34 -25.19
CA VAL A 548 15.42 -50.23 -25.20
C VAL A 548 14.95 -49.97 -23.77
N HIS A 549 14.80 -48.70 -23.41
CA HIS A 549 14.20 -48.29 -22.14
C HIS A 549 13.62 -46.89 -22.25
N GLY A 550 12.61 -46.59 -21.44
CA GLY A 550 11.99 -45.27 -21.36
C GLY A 550 11.11 -45.11 -20.13
N ARG A 551 10.63 -43.89 -19.91
CA ARG A 551 9.69 -43.56 -18.82
C ARG A 551 8.30 -43.21 -19.33
N SER A 552 8.19 -42.83 -20.60
CA SER A 552 6.94 -42.56 -21.30
C SER A 552 7.15 -42.79 -22.80
N GLU A 553 6.07 -42.80 -23.57
CA GLU A 553 6.16 -42.86 -25.04
C GLU A 553 6.94 -41.67 -25.62
N GLY A 554 6.98 -40.51 -24.96
CA GLY A 554 7.77 -39.35 -25.41
C GLY A 554 9.25 -39.38 -24.99
N LEU A 555 9.66 -40.37 -24.19
CA LEU A 555 10.97 -40.42 -23.56
C LEU A 555 11.50 -41.86 -23.52
N LEU A 556 12.03 -42.28 -24.66
CA LEU A 556 12.47 -43.65 -24.92
C LEU A 556 13.72 -43.64 -25.80
N PHE A 557 14.71 -44.44 -25.41
CA PHE A 557 15.95 -44.63 -26.17
C PHE A 557 16.15 -46.10 -26.52
N SER A 558 16.74 -46.35 -27.68
CA SER A 558 17.23 -47.64 -28.12
C SER A 558 18.71 -47.54 -28.43
N VAL A 559 19.47 -48.57 -28.08
CA VAL A 559 20.93 -48.57 -28.25
C VAL A 559 21.40 -49.79 -28.99
N GLY A 560 22.54 -49.67 -29.65
CA GLY A 560 23.10 -50.74 -30.45
C GLY A 560 24.45 -50.41 -31.08
N VAL A 561 24.72 -51.07 -32.19
CA VAL A 561 25.98 -50.96 -32.93
C VAL A 561 25.74 -50.97 -34.43
N ASP A 562 26.48 -50.14 -35.18
CA ASP A 562 26.48 -50.20 -36.64
C ASP A 562 27.47 -51.25 -37.18
N ASN A 563 27.39 -51.52 -38.49
CA ASN A 563 28.28 -52.45 -39.19
C ASN A 563 29.77 -52.07 -39.17
N SER A 564 30.11 -50.86 -38.71
CA SER A 564 31.48 -50.36 -38.52
C SER A 564 31.91 -50.41 -37.05
N ALA A 565 31.19 -51.17 -36.23
CA ALA A 565 31.40 -51.32 -34.80
C ALA A 565 31.29 -50.01 -34.00
N LYS A 566 30.52 -49.03 -34.49
CA LYS A 566 30.30 -47.77 -33.79
C LYS A 566 29.01 -47.78 -32.98
N SER A 567 29.04 -47.09 -31.85
CA SER A 567 27.86 -46.88 -31.00
C SER A 567 26.73 -46.20 -31.76
N VAL A 568 25.51 -46.72 -31.64
CA VAL A 568 24.30 -46.10 -32.18
C VAL A 568 23.26 -45.97 -31.08
N ILE A 569 22.63 -44.80 -31.01
CA ILE A 569 21.48 -44.52 -30.17
C ILE A 569 20.38 -43.98 -31.07
N PHE A 570 19.16 -44.47 -30.88
CA PHE A 570 17.95 -43.91 -31.46
C PHE A 570 17.06 -43.38 -30.34
N ARG A 571 16.39 -42.27 -30.61
CA ARG A 571 15.34 -41.72 -29.76
C ARG A 571 14.00 -41.87 -30.47
N TYR A 572 13.01 -42.37 -29.75
CA TYR A 572 11.66 -42.47 -30.29
C TYR A 572 10.96 -41.11 -30.22
N VAL A 573 10.25 -40.77 -31.28
CA VAL A 573 9.50 -39.51 -31.39
C VAL A 573 8.06 -39.88 -31.74
N PRO A 574 7.12 -39.79 -30.78
CA PRO A 574 5.73 -40.11 -31.05
C PRO A 574 5.08 -39.07 -31.98
N ASN A 575 4.06 -39.47 -32.72
CA ASN A 575 3.22 -38.63 -33.58
C ASN A 575 3.98 -37.92 -34.75
N THR A 576 5.04 -38.51 -35.27
CA THR A 576 5.74 -38.01 -36.48
C THR A 576 5.04 -38.38 -37.79
N ASP A 577 5.58 -38.03 -38.96
CA ASP A 577 5.19 -38.61 -40.26
C ASP A 577 6.44 -39.25 -40.91
N PRO A 578 6.49 -40.59 -41.10
CA PRO A 578 5.45 -41.55 -40.72
C PRO A 578 5.18 -41.56 -39.20
N PRO A 579 3.93 -41.87 -38.77
CA PRO A 579 3.54 -41.91 -37.36
C PRO A 579 4.49 -42.81 -36.61
N ASP A 580 5.08 -42.25 -35.56
CA ASP A 580 5.95 -42.93 -34.62
C ASP A 580 7.26 -43.46 -35.24
N ASP A 581 8.27 -42.57 -35.36
CA ASP A 581 9.59 -42.96 -35.86
C ASP A 581 10.70 -42.87 -34.78
N TRP A 582 11.72 -43.68 -35.01
CA TRP A 582 12.97 -43.66 -34.28
C TRP A 582 14.00 -42.83 -35.03
N VAL A 583 14.37 -41.70 -34.44
CA VAL A 583 15.37 -40.79 -35.00
C VAL A 583 16.75 -41.15 -34.44
N LYS A 584 17.74 -41.30 -35.33
CA LYS A 584 19.13 -41.57 -34.93
C LYS A 584 19.72 -40.35 -34.24
N GLU A 585 20.25 -40.52 -33.04
CA GLU A 585 20.93 -39.46 -32.30
C GLU A 585 22.26 -39.10 -32.97
N THR A 586 22.64 -37.82 -32.89
CA THR A 586 23.89 -37.29 -33.45
C THR A 586 24.86 -36.95 -32.34
N GLY A 587 26.16 -36.93 -32.63
CA GLY A 587 27.19 -36.61 -31.63
C GLY A 587 27.40 -37.68 -30.54
N VAL A 588 26.86 -38.89 -30.72
CA VAL A 588 27.07 -40.01 -29.79
C VAL A 588 28.56 -40.39 -29.76
N PRO A 589 29.22 -40.37 -28.60
CA PRO A 589 30.60 -40.83 -28.46
C PRO A 589 30.73 -42.30 -28.84
N ASN A 590 31.73 -42.62 -29.66
CA ASN A 590 31.96 -44.01 -30.04
C ASN A 590 32.67 -44.78 -28.93
N VAL A 591 31.94 -45.67 -28.28
CA VAL A 591 32.43 -46.61 -27.25
C VAL A 591 32.25 -48.07 -27.67
N GLY A 592 32.05 -48.34 -28.96
CA GLY A 592 31.77 -49.69 -29.46
C GLY A 592 30.31 -50.10 -29.28
N ALA A 593 30.06 -51.40 -29.17
CA ALA A 593 28.71 -51.92 -29.09
C ALA A 593 28.02 -51.56 -27.78
N LEU A 594 26.95 -50.77 -27.85
CA LEU A 594 26.08 -50.49 -26.72
C LEU A 594 25.15 -51.69 -26.47
N THR A 595 25.03 -52.07 -25.20
CA THR A 595 24.35 -53.29 -24.75
C THR A 595 23.02 -52.99 -24.06
N ALA A 596 22.97 -51.95 -23.23
CA ALA A 596 21.77 -51.55 -22.51
C ALA A 596 21.68 -50.03 -22.31
N VAL A 597 20.47 -49.56 -22.06
CA VAL A 597 20.15 -48.17 -21.75
C VAL A 597 19.11 -48.12 -20.62
N HIS A 598 19.23 -47.14 -19.74
CA HIS A 598 18.26 -46.85 -18.70
C HIS A 598 17.96 -45.35 -18.68
N VAL A 599 16.69 -45.01 -18.65
CA VAL A 599 16.21 -43.63 -18.71
C VAL A 599 15.66 -43.27 -17.34
N VAL A 600 16.28 -42.27 -16.71
CA VAL A 600 15.91 -41.82 -15.38
C VAL A 600 14.87 -40.72 -15.50
N THR A 601 15.22 -39.63 -16.19
CA THR A 601 14.38 -38.45 -16.44
C THR A 601 14.56 -37.94 -17.87
N SER A 602 13.85 -36.88 -18.26
CA SER A 602 14.05 -36.24 -19.58
C SER A 602 15.45 -35.65 -19.76
N LYS A 603 16.12 -35.34 -18.64
CA LYS A 603 17.47 -34.78 -18.57
C LYS A 603 18.53 -35.80 -18.18
N LEU A 604 18.17 -37.05 -17.93
CA LEU A 604 19.10 -38.06 -17.44
C LEU A 604 18.82 -39.45 -17.97
N ALA A 605 19.78 -40.00 -18.69
CA ALA A 605 19.79 -41.42 -19.10
C ALA A 605 21.22 -41.95 -19.14
N TYR A 606 21.36 -43.26 -19.02
CA TYR A 606 22.63 -43.96 -19.04
C TYR A 606 22.62 -45.04 -20.10
N ALA A 607 23.72 -45.21 -20.82
CA ALA A 607 23.92 -46.32 -21.74
C ALA A 607 25.28 -46.97 -21.51
N VAL A 608 25.33 -48.30 -21.58
CA VAL A 608 26.55 -49.07 -21.33
C VAL A 608 27.01 -49.82 -22.57
N SER A 609 28.31 -50.05 -22.68
CA SER A 609 28.92 -50.81 -23.78
C SER A 609 29.57 -52.11 -23.32
N ALA A 610 29.63 -53.08 -24.24
CA ALA A 610 30.38 -54.32 -24.05
C ALA A 610 31.90 -54.10 -23.88
N SER A 611 32.40 -52.88 -24.12
CA SER A 611 33.81 -52.51 -23.94
C SER A 611 34.09 -51.84 -22.58
N GLY A 612 33.11 -51.85 -21.67
CA GLY A 612 33.25 -51.31 -20.31
C GLY A 612 33.22 -49.79 -20.26
N LYS A 613 32.35 -49.16 -21.06
CA LYS A 613 32.13 -47.71 -21.03
C LYS A 613 30.69 -47.40 -20.66
N LEU A 614 30.53 -46.28 -19.96
CA LEU A 614 29.27 -45.69 -19.56
C LEU A 614 29.10 -44.34 -20.26
N LEU A 615 27.95 -44.14 -20.89
CA LEU A 615 27.52 -42.86 -21.43
C LEU A 615 26.43 -42.25 -20.54
N ARG A 616 26.42 -40.92 -20.44
CA ARG A 616 25.36 -40.13 -19.79
C ARG A 616 24.72 -39.18 -20.79
N TRP A 617 23.39 -39.14 -20.79
CA TRP A 617 22.56 -38.12 -21.40
C TRP A 617 22.25 -37.02 -20.39
N ASN A 618 22.37 -35.76 -20.80
CA ASN A 618 22.08 -34.59 -19.95
C ASN A 618 20.81 -33.81 -20.38
N GLY A 619 19.97 -34.40 -21.24
CA GLY A 619 18.85 -33.70 -21.86
C GLY A 619 19.14 -33.16 -23.26
N SER A 620 20.40 -33.14 -23.69
CA SER A 620 20.78 -32.61 -25.02
C SER A 620 21.91 -33.37 -25.69
N THR A 621 22.89 -33.90 -24.95
CA THR A 621 24.04 -34.60 -25.51
C THR A 621 24.40 -35.84 -24.71
N TRP A 622 24.96 -36.83 -25.42
CA TRP A 622 25.58 -38.01 -24.83
C TRP A 622 27.06 -37.77 -24.59
N THR A 623 27.55 -38.10 -23.40
CA THR A 623 28.96 -37.93 -23.00
C THR A 623 29.49 -39.19 -22.33
N VAL A 624 30.79 -39.48 -22.48
CA VAL A 624 31.43 -40.62 -21.80
C VAL A 624 31.70 -40.23 -20.34
N ILE A 625 31.24 -41.05 -19.40
CA ILE A 625 31.65 -40.94 -18.00
C ILE A 625 33.06 -41.52 -17.85
N PRO A 626 34.04 -40.74 -17.35
CA PRO A 626 35.39 -41.24 -17.14
C PRO A 626 35.47 -42.19 -15.93
N SER A 627 36.58 -42.93 -15.83
CA SER A 627 36.95 -43.70 -14.63
C SER A 627 35.95 -44.77 -14.19
N THR A 628 35.18 -45.35 -15.12
CA THR A 628 34.35 -46.52 -14.83
C THR A 628 35.22 -47.78 -14.67
N PRO A 629 34.89 -48.69 -13.72
CA PRO A 629 35.64 -49.94 -13.54
C PRO A 629 35.64 -50.80 -14.80
N ALA A 630 36.74 -51.46 -15.14
CA ALA A 630 36.78 -52.33 -16.33
C ALA A 630 35.83 -53.53 -16.19
N GLY A 631 35.19 -53.92 -17.30
CA GLY A 631 34.32 -55.09 -17.40
C GLY A 631 33.49 -55.06 -18.68
N ASN A 632 32.89 -56.17 -19.07
CA ASN A 632 31.98 -56.23 -20.22
C ASN A 632 30.55 -55.98 -19.74
N TYR A 633 30.04 -54.77 -19.93
CA TYR A 633 28.74 -54.39 -19.38
C TYR A 633 27.59 -54.97 -20.19
N THR A 634 26.63 -55.59 -19.50
CA THR A 634 25.45 -56.23 -20.10
C THR A 634 24.15 -55.52 -19.78
N GLY A 635 24.07 -54.83 -18.65
CA GLY A 635 22.88 -54.13 -18.18
C GLY A 635 23.20 -52.87 -17.38
N VAL A 636 22.28 -51.91 -17.35
CA VAL A 636 22.37 -50.70 -16.53
C VAL A 636 21.02 -50.38 -15.90
N LEU A 637 21.04 -49.98 -14.65
CA LEU A 637 19.90 -49.47 -13.88
C LEU A 637 20.38 -48.23 -13.11
N ALA A 638 19.60 -47.17 -13.10
CA ALA A 638 19.96 -45.97 -12.36
C ALA A 638 18.72 -45.31 -11.76
N PHE A 639 18.84 -44.87 -10.52
CA PHE A 639 17.81 -44.09 -9.85
C PHE A 639 18.14 -42.60 -9.85
N GLY A 640 19.41 -42.25 -10.06
CA GLY A 640 19.87 -40.88 -10.09
C GLY A 640 21.28 -40.74 -10.64
N THR A 641 21.85 -39.54 -10.58
CA THR A 641 23.25 -39.30 -10.98
C THR A 641 24.26 -39.96 -10.05
N ASN A 642 23.84 -40.19 -8.81
CA ASN A 642 24.62 -40.76 -7.73
C ASN A 642 24.16 -42.17 -7.34
N SER A 643 23.25 -42.80 -8.11
CA SER A 643 22.77 -44.16 -7.85
C SER A 643 22.69 -44.94 -9.16
N ILE A 644 23.78 -45.64 -9.48
CA ILE A 644 23.96 -46.37 -10.75
C ILE A 644 24.43 -47.80 -10.47
N TYR A 645 23.79 -48.76 -11.13
CA TYR A 645 24.08 -50.19 -11.06
C TYR A 645 24.38 -50.73 -12.45
N ILE A 646 25.48 -51.46 -12.62
CA ILE A 646 25.89 -52.04 -13.90
C ILE A 646 26.13 -53.54 -13.72
N ALA A 647 25.44 -54.35 -14.51
CA ALA A 647 25.67 -55.79 -14.57
C ALA A 647 26.75 -56.13 -15.60
N THR A 648 27.56 -57.15 -15.34
CA THR A 648 28.64 -57.56 -16.24
C THR A 648 28.59 -59.06 -16.61
N ASP A 649 29.18 -59.41 -17.76
CA ASP A 649 29.25 -60.81 -18.20
C ASP A 649 30.25 -61.66 -17.39
N GLU A 650 31.14 -61.03 -16.62
CA GLU A 650 32.02 -61.70 -15.67
C GLU A 650 31.31 -62.06 -14.36
N GLY A 651 30.07 -61.58 -14.20
CA GLY A 651 29.20 -61.90 -13.06
C GLY A 651 29.17 -60.88 -11.95
N THR A 652 29.73 -59.69 -12.18
CA THR A 652 29.74 -58.63 -11.16
C THR A 652 28.57 -57.66 -11.31
N VAL A 653 28.17 -57.04 -10.19
CA VAL A 653 27.33 -55.84 -10.21
C VAL A 653 28.16 -54.68 -9.67
N LEU A 654 28.40 -53.67 -10.51
CA LEU A 654 29.10 -52.45 -10.11
C LEU A 654 28.08 -51.45 -9.59
N ARG A 655 28.33 -50.86 -8.41
CA ARG A 655 27.48 -49.82 -7.81
C ARG A 655 28.26 -48.51 -7.69
N TYR A 656 27.67 -47.42 -8.18
CA TYR A 656 28.13 -46.05 -7.94
C TYR A 656 27.17 -45.35 -6.98
N ASN A 657 27.72 -44.75 -5.92
CA ASN A 657 26.98 -44.05 -4.86
C ASN A 657 27.19 -42.52 -4.88
N GLY A 658 27.57 -41.96 -6.03
CA GLY A 658 27.87 -40.53 -6.15
C GLY A 658 29.30 -40.13 -5.82
N SER A 659 30.03 -40.96 -5.05
CA SER A 659 31.42 -40.67 -4.67
C SER A 659 32.41 -41.72 -5.14
N ALA A 660 32.03 -43.00 -5.13
CA ALA A 660 32.91 -44.11 -5.44
C ALA A 660 32.17 -45.26 -6.14
N TRP A 661 32.92 -46.03 -6.91
CA TRP A 661 32.50 -47.32 -7.43
C TRP A 661 32.81 -48.42 -6.42
N SER A 662 31.86 -49.31 -6.20
CA SER A 662 31.99 -50.55 -5.45
C SER A 662 31.63 -51.74 -6.34
N THR A 663 32.17 -52.91 -5.99
CA THR A 663 31.92 -54.15 -6.72
C THR A 663 31.20 -55.11 -5.81
N GLU A 664 29.98 -55.44 -6.18
CA GLU A 664 29.14 -56.42 -5.51
C GLU A 664 29.32 -57.76 -6.22
N ALA A 665 29.80 -58.76 -5.46
CA ALA A 665 30.15 -60.05 -6.03
C ALA A 665 28.91 -60.93 -6.22
N ALA A 666 28.57 -61.22 -7.47
CA ALA A 666 27.63 -62.28 -7.81
C ALA A 666 28.36 -63.40 -8.58
N ALA A 667 27.89 -64.64 -8.45
CA ALA A 667 28.56 -65.76 -9.10
C ALA A 667 28.10 -65.83 -10.57
N SER A 668 29.01 -65.95 -11.54
CA SER A 668 28.70 -66.14 -12.98
C SER A 668 27.96 -64.99 -13.71
N SER A 669 28.06 -65.00 -15.03
CA SER A 669 27.58 -63.97 -15.96
C SER A 669 26.17 -63.46 -15.68
N LYS A 670 26.00 -62.12 -15.68
CA LYS A 670 24.71 -61.43 -15.54
C LYS A 670 24.29 -60.83 -16.88
N TYR A 671 23.01 -60.91 -17.19
CA TYR A 671 22.46 -60.49 -18.50
C TYR A 671 21.35 -59.46 -18.40
N GLY A 672 20.55 -59.48 -17.32
CA GLY A 672 19.45 -58.53 -17.12
C GLY A 672 19.48 -57.92 -15.72
N ILE A 673 19.10 -56.66 -15.63
CA ILE A 673 18.92 -55.90 -14.38
C ILE A 673 17.64 -55.07 -14.48
N ALA A 674 16.82 -55.09 -13.44
CA ALA A 674 15.63 -54.25 -13.33
C ALA A 674 15.35 -53.90 -11.87
N GLY A 675 14.70 -52.77 -11.62
CA GLY A 675 14.31 -52.37 -10.28
C GLY A 675 13.34 -51.20 -10.28
N THR A 676 12.56 -51.09 -9.22
CA THR A 676 11.58 -50.00 -9.03
C THR A 676 12.14 -48.85 -8.20
N SER A 677 13.07 -49.16 -7.31
CA SER A 677 13.66 -48.27 -6.32
C SER A 677 15.04 -48.82 -5.90
N PRO A 678 15.90 -48.00 -5.28
CA PRO A 678 17.20 -48.44 -4.78
C PRO A 678 17.15 -49.63 -3.79
N ASP A 679 16.02 -49.81 -3.11
CA ASP A 679 15.74 -50.91 -2.20
C ASP A 679 14.97 -52.09 -2.85
N ASN A 680 14.90 -52.16 -4.18
CA ASN A 680 14.30 -53.29 -4.88
C ASN A 680 14.89 -53.50 -6.28
N ILE A 681 16.01 -54.23 -6.32
CA ILE A 681 16.81 -54.48 -7.53
C ILE A 681 16.92 -55.99 -7.77
N TRP A 682 16.65 -56.41 -9.00
CA TRP A 682 16.74 -57.80 -9.44
C TRP A 682 17.74 -57.93 -10.58
N VAL A 683 18.65 -58.90 -10.46
CA VAL A 683 19.67 -59.21 -11.46
C VAL A 683 19.58 -60.69 -11.82
N VAL A 684 19.61 -61.00 -13.12
CA VAL A 684 19.47 -62.36 -13.62
C VAL A 684 20.66 -62.78 -14.47
N GLY A 685 20.97 -64.08 -14.48
CA GLY A 685 22.16 -64.59 -15.14
C GLY A 685 22.18 -66.08 -15.43
N ARG A 686 23.39 -66.61 -15.64
CA ARG A 686 23.66 -68.02 -15.93
C ARG A 686 23.41 -68.92 -14.70
N PHE A 687 23.22 -70.22 -14.94
CA PHE A 687 23.02 -71.26 -13.93
C PHE A 687 21.82 -71.02 -13.03
N GLY A 688 20.73 -70.53 -13.62
CA GLY A 688 19.47 -70.23 -12.95
C GLY A 688 19.55 -69.07 -11.97
N GLN A 689 20.64 -68.31 -11.94
CA GLN A 689 20.85 -67.33 -10.89
C GLN A 689 19.95 -66.12 -11.02
N VAL A 690 19.33 -65.79 -9.88
CA VAL A 690 18.53 -64.60 -9.65
C VAL A 690 19.03 -63.98 -8.35
N THR A 691 19.49 -62.74 -8.42
CA THR A 691 20.01 -61.99 -7.26
C THR A 691 19.08 -60.83 -6.95
N HIS A 692 18.71 -60.67 -5.68
CA HIS A 692 17.89 -59.57 -5.18
C HIS A 692 18.69 -58.69 -4.21
N TYR A 693 18.54 -57.38 -4.33
CA TYR A 693 19.04 -56.39 -3.37
C TYR A 693 17.93 -55.43 -2.97
N PRO A 694 17.89 -55.02 -1.70
CA PRO A 694 18.68 -55.47 -0.57
C PRO A 694 18.02 -56.70 0.07
N SER A 695 18.84 -57.59 0.61
CA SER A 695 18.41 -58.66 1.49
C SER A 695 19.04 -58.47 2.85
N TRP A 696 18.20 -58.49 3.89
CA TRP A 696 18.61 -58.23 5.25
C TRP A 696 18.81 -59.55 6.01
N PRO A 697 19.80 -59.63 6.92
CA PRO A 697 19.92 -60.77 7.82
C PRO A 697 18.61 -60.99 8.58
N ALA A 698 18.18 -62.24 8.72
CA ALA A 698 17.06 -62.55 9.59
C ALA A 698 17.36 -62.02 10.99
N ALA A 699 16.40 -61.31 11.59
CA ALA A 699 16.53 -60.83 12.96
C ALA A 699 16.93 -62.01 13.87
N PRO A 700 17.92 -61.84 14.76
CA PRO A 700 18.27 -62.89 15.70
C PRO A 700 17.01 -63.31 16.46
N PRO A 701 16.79 -64.61 16.71
CA PRO A 701 15.63 -65.05 17.46
C PRO A 701 15.59 -64.35 18.83
N PRO A 702 14.38 -64.00 19.33
CA PRO A 702 14.21 -63.19 20.53
C PRO A 702 14.79 -63.82 21.80
#